data_AF-A0AA35RMI2-F1
#
_entry.id   AF-A0AA35RMI2-F1
#
_cell.length_a   1.000
_cell.length_b   1.000
_cell.length_c   1.000
_cell.angle_alpha   90.00
_cell.angle_beta   90.00
_cell.angle_gamma   90.00
#
_symmetry.space_group_name_H-M   'P 1'
#
loop_
_entity.id
_entity.type
_entity.pdbx_description
1 polymer ?
#
loop_
_entity_poly.entity_id
_entity_poly.type
_entity_poly.pdbx_seq_one_letter_code
_entity_poly.pdbx_strand_id
1 'polypeptide(L)'
;MAHIDAGKTTTTETGAVLYRHHLQDRRGARRNRGDGLDGPGTGAGHHHHLRRHDVHVARQPNQYHRHPGACGLHGGSRTIAARAGRRRGRVRCGGRRGAAIRDGLASGRQVPGAAHLFREQDGPRGGRFRAYADADSREAPGEPGGGPASARGGRRFRRRDRSGRHEGGSISGRIARRRIGARGDSGRRLDEATAAREALIEKVCEVDDRLLEKYLHGEPIAAEEIVPILRRRTIESLVPVLCGSAFRNKGVQPLIDAVVDYLPSPADIPAVTGTAPDGDTVLERPARDEAPFSALAFKIMTDPYVGQLAFIRVYSGVMASGATIYNPRLGRRERIGRLLKMHANKREDIQQVYSGDIAAAVGLKTVGTGDTICDRAHPVLLETMEFPTPVITLAIEPKTKADQEKLGQGLAKLTTEDPTFQVRTDDETGQVVVSGMGELHLEIIVDRLRREFGVAATVGRPQVAYRETLTRPALAEGRYVKQTGGRGQYGHVKLRVVPRPAGDGFVFENRIFGGAIPKEFIASVEAGVREAVTTGILAGYPIEDVVVTLLDGSSHDVDSSEMAFKIAGSMAFRNAARQAVPVLLEPIMKVEVVVPEVYMGDIIADINARRGRVKSMEAHGGTQIINARVPLSEMFGYATELRSRTQGRATYTMHFDRYDQVPPAVSEEIVARIQGR
;
A
#
# COMPACT_ATOMS: atom_id res chain seq x y z
N MET A 1 -45.66 -14.81 -31.67
CA MET A 1 -47.07 -14.60 -31.26
C MET A 1 -47.06 -13.45 -30.26
N ALA A 2 -47.00 -12.20 -30.70
CA ALA A 2 -48.07 -11.35 -31.25
C ALA A 2 -49.01 -10.77 -30.17
N HIS A 3 -48.81 -9.48 -29.87
CA HIS A 3 -49.74 -8.43 -29.38
C HIS A 3 -48.83 -7.16 -29.20
N ILE A 4 -48.86 -6.03 -29.95
CA ILE A 4 -49.93 -5.10 -30.43
C ILE A 4 -50.75 -4.60 -29.23
N ASP A 5 -50.91 -3.33 -28.83
CA ASP A 5 -50.83 -1.95 -29.38
C ASP A 5 -50.60 -0.99 -28.16
N ALA A 6 -49.94 0.18 -28.19
CA ALA A 6 -50.23 1.50 -28.80
C ALA A 6 -51.48 2.27 -28.29
N GLY A 7 -51.26 3.47 -27.70
CA GLY A 7 -52.22 4.61 -27.62
C GLY A 7 -52.63 5.06 -26.20
N LYS A 8 -52.10 6.14 -25.61
CA LYS A 8 -52.35 7.61 -25.77
C LYS A 8 -53.56 8.19 -24.99
N THR A 9 -53.27 9.31 -24.27
CA THR A 9 -54.15 10.40 -23.74
C THR A 9 -54.98 10.07 -22.48
N THR A 10 -55.11 10.88 -21.41
CA THR A 10 -55.24 12.34 -21.22
C THR A 10 -54.87 12.80 -19.78
N THR A 11 -54.37 14.03 -19.68
CA THR A 11 -54.38 15.05 -18.60
C THR A 11 -55.26 14.86 -17.35
N THR A 12 -54.69 15.04 -16.15
CA THR A 12 -55.19 15.99 -15.11
C THR A 12 -54.13 16.28 -14.04
N GLU A 13 -54.14 17.52 -13.57
CA GLU A 13 -53.26 18.16 -12.59
C GLU A 13 -53.39 17.58 -11.17
N THR A 14 -52.30 17.53 -10.40
CA THR A 14 -52.29 18.00 -9.00
C THR A 14 -50.87 18.05 -8.39
N GLY A 15 -50.42 19.26 -8.06
CA GLY A 15 -50.04 19.62 -6.68
C GLY A 15 -48.80 19.00 -6.05
N ALA A 16 -47.70 19.76 -6.08
CA ALA A 16 -46.52 19.62 -5.24
C ALA A 16 -46.79 19.85 -3.74
N VAL A 17 -46.01 19.21 -2.87
CA VAL A 17 -45.77 19.65 -1.48
C VAL A 17 -44.26 19.60 -1.19
N LEU A 18 -43.64 20.78 -1.19
CA LEU A 18 -42.31 21.07 -0.63
C LEU A 18 -42.54 21.86 0.67
N TYR A 19 -41.96 21.39 1.78
CA TYR A 19 -41.95 22.13 3.04
C TYR A 19 -40.67 22.98 3.15
N ARG A 20 -40.85 24.28 3.34
CA ARG A 20 -39.84 25.22 3.86
C ARG A 20 -40.55 26.18 4.82
N HIS A 21 -40.04 26.34 6.03
CA HIS A 21 -40.57 27.30 7.00
C HIS A 21 -39.72 28.58 7.07
N HIS A 22 -40.43 29.69 6.82
CA HIS A 22 -40.33 31.06 7.33
C HIS A 22 -38.99 31.73 7.67
N LEU A 23 -38.79 32.92 7.07
CA LEU A 23 -38.72 34.19 7.83
C LEU A 23 -39.02 35.42 6.92
N GLN A 24 -39.99 36.21 7.41
CA GLN A 24 -40.45 37.58 7.06
C GLN A 24 -39.35 38.63 7.39
N ASP A 25 -39.30 39.89 6.92
CA ASP A 25 -40.07 40.72 5.97
C ASP A 25 -39.24 41.99 5.66
N ARG A 26 -39.56 42.64 4.51
CA ARG A 26 -39.56 44.09 4.20
C ARG A 26 -38.30 44.97 3.97
N ARG A 27 -38.29 45.50 2.72
CA ARG A 27 -38.12 46.91 2.24
C ARG A 27 -36.74 47.56 2.47
N GLY A 28 -36.12 48.30 1.53
CA GLY A 28 -36.47 48.82 0.22
C GLY A 28 -35.27 49.63 -0.31
N ALA A 29 -35.19 49.83 -1.63
CA ALA A 29 -34.07 50.46 -2.34
C ALA A 29 -34.04 52.00 -2.27
N ARG A 30 -32.83 52.62 -2.31
CA ARG A 30 -32.51 53.85 -3.08
C ARG A 30 -31.03 54.30 -3.03
N ARG A 31 -30.42 54.32 -4.22
CA ARG A 31 -29.60 55.37 -4.91
C ARG A 31 -28.54 56.24 -4.16
N ASN A 32 -27.30 56.08 -4.63
CA ASN A 32 -26.37 57.05 -5.28
C ASN A 32 -25.72 58.26 -4.56
N ARG A 33 -24.45 58.48 -4.99
CA ARG A 33 -23.50 59.61 -4.85
C ARG A 33 -22.65 59.56 -3.57
N GLY A 34 -21.34 59.76 -3.58
CA GLY A 34 -20.37 60.23 -4.58
C GLY A 34 -19.18 60.84 -3.82
N ASP A 35 -17.98 60.71 -4.39
CA ASP A 35 -16.73 61.44 -4.08
C ASP A 35 -16.10 61.20 -2.68
N GLY A 36 -14.79 61.09 -2.48
CA GLY A 36 -13.60 61.21 -3.32
C GLY A 36 -12.35 61.21 -2.41
N LEU A 37 -11.23 60.76 -2.98
CA LEU A 37 -9.83 61.16 -2.73
C LEU A 37 -9.09 60.77 -1.41
N ASP A 38 -7.96 60.10 -1.66
CA ASP A 38 -6.61 60.29 -1.12
C ASP A 38 -6.26 60.02 0.36
N GLY A 39 -5.49 58.93 0.55
CA GLY A 39 -4.11 59.05 1.05
C GLY A 39 -3.83 58.75 2.54
N PRO A 40 -2.60 58.30 2.88
CA PRO A 40 -2.36 57.33 3.97
C PRO A 40 -1.67 57.93 5.21
N GLY A 41 -1.75 57.26 6.37
CA GLY A 41 -1.07 57.71 7.58
C GLY A 41 -1.06 56.72 8.74
N THR A 42 0.06 56.01 8.87
CA THR A 42 0.71 55.48 10.10
C THR A 42 0.04 55.75 11.45
N GLY A 43 -0.40 54.69 12.12
CA GLY A 43 -0.83 54.71 13.53
C GLY A 43 0.32 54.37 14.48
N ALA A 44 0.75 55.35 15.28
CA ALA A 44 1.44 55.14 16.53
C ALA A 44 0.41 55.11 17.67
N GLY A 45 0.53 54.17 18.60
CA GLY A 45 -0.38 54.06 19.74
C GLY A 45 0.26 53.28 20.88
N HIS A 46 0.77 54.03 21.86
CA HIS A 46 1.39 53.55 23.09
C HIS A 46 0.41 52.75 23.97
N HIS A 47 0.96 51.71 24.61
CA HIS A 47 0.31 50.87 25.61
C HIS A 47 0.03 51.61 26.92
N HIS A 48 -1.19 51.49 27.42
CA HIS A 48 -1.56 51.74 28.81
C HIS A 48 -1.66 50.42 29.58
N HIS A 49 -0.96 50.37 30.72
CA HIS A 49 -1.13 49.37 31.77
C HIS A 49 -2.53 49.40 32.36
N LEU A 50 -3.10 48.23 32.70
CA LEU A 50 -3.70 47.95 34.01
C LEU A 50 -4.06 46.45 34.19
N ARG A 51 -3.41 45.88 35.22
CA ARG A 51 -3.70 44.73 36.08
C ARG A 51 -4.96 43.88 35.79
N ARG A 52 -4.83 42.55 35.92
CA ARG A 52 -5.66 41.70 36.83
C ARG A 52 -5.05 40.29 37.04
N HIS A 53 -4.89 39.99 38.33
CA HIS A 53 -5.08 38.74 39.08
C HIS A 53 -4.36 37.41 38.74
N ASP A 54 -3.72 36.93 39.79
CA ASP A 54 -3.13 35.61 40.02
C ASP A 54 -4.10 34.45 39.77
N VAL A 55 -3.62 33.42 39.07
CA VAL A 55 -4.06 32.03 39.23
C VAL A 55 -2.82 31.17 39.43
N HIS A 56 -2.75 30.57 40.61
CA HIS A 56 -1.70 29.65 41.06
C HIS A 56 -1.66 28.39 40.19
N VAL A 57 -0.56 28.16 39.47
CA VAL A 57 -0.22 26.85 38.91
C VAL A 57 0.69 26.12 39.90
N ALA A 58 0.17 25.04 40.48
CA ALA A 58 0.90 24.15 41.36
C ALA A 58 2.09 23.49 40.62
N ARG A 59 3.30 23.70 41.17
CA ARG A 59 4.53 22.99 40.77
C ARG A 59 4.42 21.51 41.12
N GLN A 60 4.59 20.61 40.16
CA GLN A 60 4.90 19.21 40.42
C GLN A 60 6.42 19.00 40.56
N PRO A 61 6.86 18.06 41.43
CA PRO A 61 8.22 18.00 41.94
C PRO A 61 9.19 17.23 41.01
N ASN A 62 10.46 17.64 41.07
CA ASN A 62 11.64 17.00 40.50
C ASN A 62 11.57 15.46 40.47
N GLN A 63 11.62 14.88 39.27
CA GLN A 63 12.10 13.51 39.07
C GLN A 63 13.42 13.52 38.31
N TYR A 64 14.48 13.15 39.03
CA TYR A 64 15.76 12.73 38.47
C TYR A 64 15.58 11.39 37.76
N HIS A 65 15.75 11.35 36.44
CA HIS A 65 16.03 10.11 35.72
C HIS A 65 17.35 10.20 34.95
N ARG A 66 18.25 9.30 35.36
CA ARG A 66 19.57 9.06 34.77
C ARG A 66 19.40 8.55 33.33
N HIS A 67 20.11 9.17 32.40
CA HIS A 67 20.31 8.66 31.05
C HIS A 67 21.08 7.33 31.08
N PRO A 68 20.69 6.32 30.28
CA PRO A 68 21.65 5.33 29.79
C PRO A 68 22.48 5.99 28.68
N GLY A 69 23.76 6.18 28.95
CA GLY A 69 24.71 6.75 28.00
C GLY A 69 24.85 5.89 26.75
N ALA A 70 24.88 6.55 25.60
CA ALA A 70 25.32 5.98 24.34
C ALA A 70 26.82 5.61 24.44
N CYS A 71 27.14 4.34 24.22
CA CYS A 71 28.52 3.90 23.98
C CYS A 71 28.95 4.38 22.59
N GLY A 72 29.48 5.61 22.53
CA GLY A 72 30.27 6.09 21.40
C GLY A 72 31.70 5.56 21.49
N LEU A 73 32.09 4.72 20.53
CA LEU A 73 33.49 4.47 20.22
C LEU A 73 33.99 5.63 19.34
N HIS A 74 34.80 6.51 19.90
CA HIS A 74 35.64 7.46 19.15
C HIS A 74 37.09 7.21 19.53
N GLY A 75 37.83 6.57 18.62
CA GLY A 75 39.27 6.68 18.54
C GLY A 75 39.62 8.02 17.91
N GLY A 76 40.38 8.85 18.63
CA GLY A 76 40.79 10.16 18.19
C GLY A 76 41.99 10.13 17.24
N SER A 77 42.07 11.14 16.38
CA SER A 77 43.32 11.81 16.04
C SER A 77 43.04 13.22 15.52
N ARG A 78 43.43 14.22 16.30
CA ARG A 78 43.53 15.63 15.90
C ARG A 78 44.77 15.82 15.00
N THR A 79 44.67 16.68 13.98
CA THR A 79 45.65 17.75 13.62
C THR A 79 45.15 18.48 12.36
N ILE A 80 44.67 19.72 12.48
CA ILE A 80 45.35 21.02 12.20
C ILE A 80 45.72 21.21 10.71
N ALA A 81 45.12 22.25 10.12
CA ALA A 81 45.37 22.78 8.80
C ALA A 81 46.71 23.52 8.68
N ALA A 82 47.37 23.42 7.52
CA ALA A 82 48.40 24.37 7.09
C ALA A 82 48.41 24.53 5.57
N ARG A 83 48.44 25.80 5.14
CA ARG A 83 48.66 26.28 3.76
C ARG A 83 50.13 26.08 3.32
N ALA A 84 50.33 25.71 2.06
CA ALA A 84 51.43 26.13 1.15
C ALA A 84 51.03 25.65 -0.26
N GLY A 85 51.22 26.35 -1.39
CA GLY A 85 52.33 27.19 -1.80
C GLY A 85 52.97 26.58 -3.06
N ARG A 86 52.59 27.09 -4.24
CA ARG A 86 53.16 26.98 -5.60
C ARG A 86 54.36 26.04 -5.83
N ARG A 87 54.32 25.22 -6.91
CA ARG A 87 55.38 25.17 -7.95
C ARG A 87 54.94 24.45 -9.24
N ARG A 88 55.56 24.87 -10.34
CA ARG A 88 55.29 24.61 -11.77
C ARG A 88 55.79 23.25 -12.24
N GLY A 89 55.22 22.72 -13.34
CA GLY A 89 55.85 21.71 -14.19
C GLY A 89 54.96 21.23 -15.35
N ARG A 90 55.20 21.75 -16.56
CA ARG A 90 54.68 21.27 -17.87
C ARG A 90 55.26 19.89 -18.21
N VAL A 91 54.55 19.10 -19.04
CA VAL A 91 54.97 18.41 -20.31
C VAL A 91 53.82 17.44 -20.69
N ARG A 92 52.97 17.75 -21.69
CA ARG A 92 53.03 17.44 -23.14
C ARG A 92 52.66 15.98 -23.54
N CYS A 93 51.44 15.86 -24.09
CA CYS A 93 51.03 15.23 -25.35
C CYS A 93 51.86 14.09 -25.98
N GLY A 94 51.14 13.00 -26.29
CA GLY A 94 51.36 12.06 -27.40
C GLY A 94 50.32 10.92 -27.30
N GLY A 95 49.56 10.49 -28.30
CA GLY A 95 49.64 10.74 -29.74
C GLY A 95 49.58 9.43 -30.53
N ARG A 96 48.36 8.89 -30.73
CA ARG A 96 47.89 8.08 -31.89
C ARG A 96 48.44 6.67 -32.19
N ARG A 97 47.51 5.94 -32.85
CA ARG A 97 47.61 4.76 -33.76
C ARG A 97 47.63 3.41 -33.03
N GLY A 98 46.95 2.37 -33.50
CA GLY A 98 46.19 2.15 -34.73
C GLY A 98 45.83 0.66 -34.79
N ALA A 99 44.71 0.36 -35.43
CA ALA A 99 44.12 -0.97 -35.58
C ALA A 99 45.02 -2.00 -36.28
N ALA A 100 44.81 -3.29 -36.00
CA ALA A 100 44.79 -4.33 -37.04
C ALA A 100 44.11 -5.61 -36.54
N ILE A 101 43.19 -6.09 -37.38
CA ILE A 101 42.47 -7.35 -37.38
C ILE A 101 43.37 -8.44 -37.97
N ARG A 102 43.35 -9.68 -37.44
CA ARG A 102 43.14 -10.92 -38.24
C ARG A 102 43.13 -12.21 -37.42
N ASP A 103 42.28 -13.09 -37.93
CA ASP A 103 41.89 -14.42 -37.50
C ASP A 103 43.00 -15.47 -37.45
N GLY A 104 42.73 -16.57 -36.73
CA GLY A 104 43.46 -17.84 -36.91
C GLY A 104 43.16 -18.87 -35.82
N LEU A 105 42.31 -19.85 -36.17
CA LEU A 105 41.99 -21.04 -35.38
C LEU A 105 43.23 -21.80 -34.87
N ALA A 106 43.16 -22.32 -33.63
CA ALA A 106 43.79 -23.58 -33.28
C ALA A 106 43.03 -24.28 -32.14
N SER A 107 42.66 -25.53 -32.42
CA SER A 107 42.01 -26.52 -31.58
C SER A 107 42.87 -27.02 -30.41
N GLY A 108 42.20 -27.31 -29.28
CA GLY A 108 42.42 -28.50 -28.47
C GLY A 108 43.73 -28.63 -27.68
N ARG A 109 43.65 -28.42 -26.36
CA ARG A 109 44.41 -29.20 -25.37
C ARG A 109 43.72 -29.16 -24.01
N GLN A 110 43.25 -30.33 -23.58
CA GLN A 110 42.98 -30.69 -22.19
C GLN A 110 44.28 -30.76 -21.37
N VAL A 111 44.11 -30.94 -20.04
CA VAL A 111 45.04 -31.47 -19.01
C VAL A 111 45.51 -30.39 -18.01
N PRO A 112 45.63 -30.65 -16.68
CA PRO A 112 44.86 -31.52 -15.77
C PRO A 112 44.49 -30.81 -14.43
N GLY A 113 43.78 -31.53 -13.56
CA GLY A 113 43.55 -31.12 -12.17
C GLY A 113 44.79 -31.17 -11.27
N ALA A 114 44.69 -30.44 -10.17
CA ALA A 114 45.53 -30.60 -8.98
C ALA A 114 44.64 -30.56 -7.74
N ALA A 115 44.58 -31.70 -7.07
CA ALA A 115 44.15 -31.85 -5.69
C ALA A 115 45.24 -31.37 -4.72
N HIS A 116 44.90 -31.38 -3.42
CA HIS A 116 45.70 -31.19 -2.19
C HIS A 116 45.24 -29.95 -1.38
N LEU A 117 44.93 -30.00 -0.08
CA LEU A 117 45.04 -31.03 0.96
C LEU A 117 44.04 -30.69 2.08
N PHE A 118 43.21 -31.67 2.45
CA PHE A 118 42.56 -31.72 3.76
C PHE A 118 43.62 -32.01 4.83
N ARG A 119 43.50 -31.36 5.99
CA ARG A 119 44.20 -31.78 7.21
C ARG A 119 43.18 -31.85 8.35
N GLU A 120 42.90 -33.08 8.76
CA GLU A 120 42.21 -33.46 9.99
C GLU A 120 43.00 -32.99 11.22
N GLN A 121 42.29 -32.57 12.27
CA GLN A 121 42.65 -32.86 13.65
C GLN A 121 41.38 -33.14 14.46
N ASP A 122 41.47 -34.23 15.23
CA ASP A 122 40.44 -34.93 16.00
C ASP A 122 39.75 -34.13 17.12
N GLY A 123 38.55 -34.59 17.50
CA GLY A 123 37.75 -34.11 18.64
C GLY A 123 38.25 -34.55 20.03
N PRO A 124 37.43 -34.33 21.09
CA PRO A 124 36.69 -35.49 21.60
C PRO A 124 35.22 -35.23 22.02
N ARG A 125 34.37 -36.15 21.57
CA ARG A 125 33.28 -36.89 22.22
C ARG A 125 32.61 -36.33 23.49
N GLY A 126 31.26 -36.29 23.44
CA GLY A 126 30.44 -37.17 24.28
C GLY A 126 29.37 -36.50 25.16
N GLY A 127 28.09 -36.70 24.84
CA GLY A 127 26.97 -36.38 25.73
C GLY A 127 25.61 -36.64 25.10
N ARG A 128 25.17 -37.91 25.13
CA ARG A 128 23.87 -38.37 24.66
C ARG A 128 22.72 -37.71 25.45
N PHE A 129 21.76 -37.08 24.77
CA PHE A 129 20.45 -36.80 25.36
C PHE A 129 19.49 -37.94 25.02
N ARG A 130 18.94 -38.56 26.07
CA ARG A 130 17.95 -39.64 26.04
C ARG A 130 16.59 -39.08 25.63
N ALA A 131 15.93 -39.80 24.72
CA ALA A 131 14.49 -39.75 24.54
C ALA A 131 13.77 -40.24 25.80
N TYR A 132 12.66 -39.61 26.14
CA TYR A 132 11.63 -40.19 27.01
C TYR A 132 10.29 -40.09 26.29
N ALA A 133 9.66 -41.26 26.18
CA ALA A 133 8.34 -41.49 25.65
C ALA A 133 7.26 -41.10 26.67
N ASP A 134 6.08 -40.83 26.12
CA ASP A 134 4.82 -40.56 26.79
C ASP A 134 4.43 -41.61 27.84
N ALA A 135 3.79 -41.15 28.92
CA ALA A 135 2.69 -41.87 29.56
C ALA A 135 1.94 -40.92 30.52
N ASP A 136 0.74 -40.55 30.08
CA ASP A 136 -0.25 -39.85 30.86
C ASP A 136 -0.86 -40.73 31.96
N SER A 137 -1.12 -40.03 33.06
CA SER A 137 -1.86 -40.38 34.27
C SER A 137 -3.20 -41.13 34.10
N ARG A 138 -3.41 -42.13 34.96
CA ARG A 138 -4.73 -42.53 35.49
C ARG A 138 -4.61 -42.84 36.99
N GLU A 139 -5.36 -42.12 37.80
CA GLU A 139 -5.55 -42.34 39.25
C GLU A 139 -6.69 -43.34 39.50
N ALA A 140 -6.52 -44.22 40.50
CA ALA A 140 -7.51 -44.60 41.52
C ALA A 140 -6.96 -45.72 42.45
N PRO A 141 -7.44 -45.86 43.71
CA PRO A 141 -6.58 -46.13 44.88
C PRO A 141 -6.79 -47.47 45.60
N GLY A 142 -5.85 -47.83 46.48
CA GLY A 142 -5.99 -48.91 47.47
C GLY A 142 -4.77 -49.03 48.42
N GLU A 143 -4.95 -48.60 49.66
CA GLU A 143 -4.10 -48.87 50.86
C GLU A 143 -4.23 -50.34 51.34
N PRO A 144 -3.56 -50.81 52.43
CA PRO A 144 -2.27 -50.42 53.06
C PRO A 144 -1.37 -51.65 53.42
N GLY A 145 -0.15 -51.41 53.93
CA GLY A 145 0.58 -52.47 54.65
C GLY A 145 2.03 -52.19 55.09
N GLY A 146 2.19 -51.87 56.38
CA GLY A 146 3.27 -52.35 57.29
C GLY A 146 4.75 -52.05 57.00
N GLY A 147 5.41 -51.29 57.91
CA GLY A 147 6.89 -51.19 58.00
C GLY A 147 7.56 -52.44 58.61
N PRO A 148 8.70 -52.36 59.33
CA PRO A 148 9.80 -51.37 59.38
C PRO A 148 11.22 -52.03 59.30
N ALA A 149 12.31 -51.25 59.21
CA ALA A 149 13.68 -51.55 59.73
C ALA A 149 14.68 -50.51 59.17
N SER A 150 15.23 -49.58 59.95
CA SER A 150 16.33 -49.68 60.92
C SER A 150 17.76 -49.86 60.34
N ALA A 151 18.52 -48.75 60.41
CA ALA A 151 19.76 -48.61 61.17
C ALA A 151 21.15 -48.76 60.49
N ARG A 152 22.04 -47.88 61.01
CA ARG A 152 23.53 -47.88 61.03
C ARG A 152 24.17 -47.44 59.71
N GLY A 153 25.18 -46.58 59.67
CA GLY A 153 26.18 -46.02 60.60
C GLY A 153 27.31 -45.53 59.66
N GLY A 154 28.17 -44.55 59.90
CA GLY A 154 28.71 -43.94 61.09
C GLY A 154 30.16 -43.57 60.74
N ARG A 155 30.43 -42.26 60.65
CA ARG A 155 31.72 -41.57 60.92
C ARG A 155 32.98 -41.95 60.13
N ARG A 156 33.68 -40.92 59.63
CA ARG A 156 35.03 -40.59 60.16
C ARG A 156 35.45 -39.14 59.87
N PHE A 157 36.02 -38.56 60.93
CA PHE A 157 36.59 -37.24 61.13
C PHE A 157 38.07 -37.19 60.69
N ARG A 158 38.55 -36.01 60.24
CA ARG A 158 39.71 -35.22 60.78
C ARG A 158 40.07 -34.12 59.78
N ARG A 159 39.89 -32.81 60.02
CA ARG A 159 40.52 -31.82 60.97
C ARG A 159 41.96 -31.41 60.63
N ARG A 160 42.14 -30.14 60.21
CA ARG A 160 43.05 -29.08 60.78
C ARG A 160 42.94 -27.81 59.90
N ASP A 161 42.45 -26.67 60.38
CA ASP A 161 43.13 -25.59 61.16
C ASP A 161 44.35 -24.99 60.40
N ARG A 162 44.58 -23.69 60.23
CA ARG A 162 44.20 -22.48 61.00
C ARG A 162 44.68 -21.19 60.29
N SER A 163 44.24 -20.04 60.83
CA SER A 163 44.70 -18.63 60.67
C SER A 163 44.02 -17.84 59.53
N GLY A 164 43.40 -16.67 59.71
CA GLY A 164 43.27 -15.76 60.85
C GLY A 164 43.68 -14.35 60.44
N ARG A 165 42.73 -13.41 60.28
CA ARG A 165 42.89 -11.96 60.53
C ARG A 165 41.54 -11.22 60.50
N HIS A 166 41.40 -10.34 61.49
CA HIS A 166 40.34 -9.38 61.83
C HIS A 166 40.04 -8.38 60.69
N GLU A 167 38.91 -7.68 60.58
CA GLU A 167 38.13 -6.96 61.62
C GLU A 167 36.62 -6.96 61.33
N GLY A 168 35.85 -7.12 62.40
CA GLY A 168 34.42 -6.82 62.44
C GLY A 168 34.17 -5.62 63.35
N GLY A 169 33.39 -4.66 62.87
CA GLY A 169 32.82 -3.56 63.63
C GLY A 169 31.40 -3.31 63.12
N SER A 170 30.43 -3.57 63.98
CA SER A 170 28.98 -3.56 63.76
C SER A 170 28.41 -2.19 63.39
N ILE A 171 27.46 -2.14 62.44
CA ILE A 171 26.34 -1.18 62.52
C ILE A 171 25.03 -1.90 62.20
N SER A 172 24.23 -2.01 63.26
CA SER A 172 22.80 -2.27 63.25
C SER A 172 22.09 -1.34 62.28
N GLY A 173 21.49 -1.89 61.23
CA GLY A 173 20.68 -1.16 60.25
C GLY A 173 19.40 -1.92 59.97
N ARG A 174 18.31 -1.50 60.62
CA ARG A 174 16.94 -1.98 60.41
C ARG A 174 16.62 -2.14 58.91
N ILE A 175 16.51 -3.37 58.43
CA ILE A 175 15.74 -3.66 57.22
C ILE A 175 14.28 -3.64 57.64
N ALA A 176 13.74 -2.43 57.74
CA ALA A 176 12.31 -2.22 57.82
C ALA A 176 11.70 -2.77 56.52
N ARG A 177 11.07 -3.94 56.60
CA ARG A 177 10.09 -4.39 55.62
C ARG A 177 9.01 -3.30 55.56
N ARG A 178 9.13 -2.36 54.62
CA ARG A 178 8.01 -1.52 54.21
C ARG A 178 6.93 -2.46 53.68
N ARG A 179 5.97 -2.81 54.54
CA ARG A 179 4.62 -3.12 54.09
C ARG A 179 4.13 -1.86 53.39
N ILE A 180 4.32 -1.81 52.08
CA ILE A 180 3.63 -0.85 51.22
C ILE A 180 2.13 -1.04 51.49
N GLY A 181 1.43 0.05 51.76
CA GLY A 181 0.03 0.06 52.16
C GLY A 181 -0.87 -0.51 51.06
N ALA A 182 -1.05 -1.84 51.04
CA ALA A 182 -1.94 -2.51 50.09
C ALA A 182 -3.44 -2.40 50.49
N ARG A 183 -3.77 -1.93 51.69
CA ARG A 183 -5.18 -1.85 52.15
C ARG A 183 -5.93 -0.60 51.68
N GLY A 184 -5.23 0.50 51.37
CA GLY A 184 -5.86 1.75 50.87
C GLY A 184 -6.09 1.77 49.36
N ASP A 185 -5.14 1.24 48.58
CA ASP A 185 -5.24 1.19 47.10
C ASP A 185 -6.28 0.17 46.61
N SER A 186 -6.55 -0.88 47.39
CA SER A 186 -7.52 -1.92 47.03
C SER A 186 -8.96 -1.40 47.08
N GLY A 187 -9.29 -0.53 48.05
CA GLY A 187 -10.62 0.10 48.13
C GLY A 187 -10.84 1.07 46.97
N ARG A 188 -9.86 1.93 46.68
CA ARG A 188 -9.94 2.86 45.54
C ARG A 188 -10.11 2.17 44.19
N ARG A 189 -9.41 1.05 43.97
CA ARG A 189 -9.56 0.25 42.74
C ARG A 189 -10.90 -0.49 42.65
N LEU A 190 -11.49 -0.85 43.79
CA LEU A 190 -12.82 -1.45 43.83
C LEU A 190 -13.89 -0.41 43.43
N ASP A 191 -13.76 0.82 43.91
CA ASP A 191 -14.65 1.92 43.55
C ASP A 191 -14.52 2.25 42.05
N GLU A 192 -13.29 2.38 41.55
CA GLU A 192 -13.01 2.61 40.12
C GLU A 192 -13.54 1.46 39.23
N ALA A 193 -13.42 0.20 39.67
CA ALA A 193 -13.93 -0.96 38.93
C ALA A 193 -15.47 -1.02 38.93
N THR A 194 -16.11 -0.64 40.04
CA THR A 194 -17.57 -0.62 40.15
C THR A 194 -18.14 0.45 39.24
N ALA A 195 -17.58 1.66 39.26
CA ALA A 195 -17.97 2.75 38.36
C ALA A 195 -17.76 2.39 36.87
N ALA A 196 -16.63 1.75 36.52
CA ALA A 196 -16.38 1.30 35.15
C ALA A 196 -17.34 0.19 34.71
N ARG A 197 -17.72 -0.72 35.63
CA ARG A 197 -18.71 -1.77 35.37
C ARG A 197 -20.11 -1.16 35.17
N GLU A 198 -20.50 -0.16 35.96
CA GLU A 198 -21.76 0.56 35.78
C GLU A 198 -21.81 1.27 34.42
N ALA A 199 -20.74 1.97 34.04
CA ALA A 199 -20.65 2.61 32.72
C ALA A 199 -20.72 1.60 31.56
N LEU A 200 -20.13 0.41 31.71
CA LEU A 200 -20.25 -0.67 30.74
C LEU A 200 -21.71 -1.16 30.64
N ILE A 201 -22.36 -1.40 31.79
CA ILE A 201 -23.74 -1.87 31.85
C ILE A 201 -24.69 -0.84 31.23
N GLU A 202 -24.54 0.44 31.55
CA GLU A 202 -25.32 1.53 30.96
C GLU A 202 -25.25 1.48 29.42
N LYS A 203 -24.04 1.31 28.86
CA LYS A 203 -23.83 1.20 27.41
C LYS A 203 -24.42 -0.07 26.80
N VAL A 204 -24.44 -1.17 27.54
CA VAL A 204 -25.06 -2.43 27.10
C VAL A 204 -26.59 -2.33 27.17
N CYS A 205 -27.13 -1.65 28.18
CA CYS A 205 -28.58 -1.44 28.37
C CYS A 205 -29.19 -0.49 27.32
N GLU A 206 -28.43 0.43 26.73
CA GLU A 206 -28.90 1.27 25.60
C GLU A 206 -29.39 0.46 24.38
N VAL A 207 -29.11 -0.85 24.35
CA VAL A 207 -29.26 -1.72 23.18
C VAL A 207 -30.41 -2.71 23.32
N ASP A 208 -30.67 -3.16 24.55
CA ASP A 208 -31.59 -4.25 24.84
C ASP A 208 -32.60 -3.79 25.88
N ASP A 209 -33.85 -3.65 25.45
CA ASP A 209 -34.95 -3.14 26.28
C ASP A 209 -35.15 -3.99 27.54
N ARG A 210 -34.86 -5.30 27.50
CA ARG A 210 -35.02 -6.20 28.65
C ARG A 210 -33.94 -5.95 29.69
N LEU A 211 -32.70 -5.71 29.26
CA LEU A 211 -31.64 -5.29 30.17
C LEU A 211 -31.85 -3.88 30.70
N LEU A 212 -32.43 -2.99 29.89
CA LEU A 212 -32.77 -1.64 30.32
C LEU A 212 -33.82 -1.65 31.43
N GLU A 213 -34.89 -2.44 31.28
CA GLU A 213 -35.91 -2.61 32.33
C GLU A 213 -35.30 -3.14 33.63
N LYS A 214 -34.50 -4.21 33.58
CA LYS A 214 -33.78 -4.74 34.75
C LYS A 214 -32.88 -3.69 35.41
N TYR A 215 -32.16 -2.93 34.61
CA TYR A 215 -31.27 -1.87 35.08
C TYR A 215 -32.05 -0.75 35.78
N LEU A 216 -33.17 -0.30 35.20
CA LEU A 216 -34.06 0.71 35.79
C LEU A 216 -34.71 0.25 37.10
N HIS A 217 -34.99 -1.05 37.22
CA HIS A 217 -35.50 -1.67 38.44
C HIS A 217 -34.43 -1.96 39.50
N GLY A 218 -33.14 -1.69 39.21
CA GLY A 218 -32.03 -1.95 40.12
C GLY A 218 -31.74 -3.44 40.32
N GLU A 219 -32.17 -4.29 39.40
CA GLU A 219 -31.91 -5.72 39.44
C GLU A 219 -30.45 -6.02 39.03
N PRO A 220 -29.77 -6.97 39.69
CA PRO A 220 -28.41 -7.34 39.34
C PRO A 220 -28.35 -8.05 37.98
N ILE A 221 -27.64 -7.47 37.02
CA ILE A 221 -27.40 -8.07 35.70
C ILE A 221 -26.22 -9.05 35.78
N ALA A 222 -26.47 -10.31 35.40
CA ALA A 222 -25.47 -11.36 35.39
C ALA A 222 -24.48 -11.22 34.22
N ALA A 223 -23.24 -11.69 34.39
CA ALA A 223 -22.22 -11.62 33.34
C ALA A 223 -22.63 -12.38 32.06
N GLU A 224 -23.36 -13.48 32.22
CA GLU A 224 -23.87 -14.33 31.15
C GLU A 224 -24.89 -13.62 30.24
N GLU A 225 -25.58 -12.61 30.77
CA GLU A 225 -26.52 -11.79 30.00
C GLU A 225 -25.79 -10.66 29.24
N ILE A 226 -24.64 -10.20 29.75
CA ILE A 226 -23.87 -9.10 29.20
C ILE A 226 -23.07 -9.55 27.95
N VAL A 227 -22.42 -10.72 28.03
CA VAL A 227 -21.50 -11.20 26.98
C VAL A 227 -22.18 -11.36 25.60
N PRO A 228 -23.37 -11.97 25.47
CA PRO A 228 -24.04 -12.13 24.17
C PRO A 228 -24.41 -10.79 23.53
N ILE A 229 -24.82 -9.80 24.34
CA ILE A 229 -25.22 -8.48 23.84
C ILE A 229 -23.98 -7.69 23.42
N LEU A 230 -22.91 -7.76 24.20
CA LEU A 230 -21.60 -7.22 23.80
C LEU A 230 -21.12 -7.86 22.50
N ARG A 231 -21.23 -9.17 22.33
CA ARG A 231 -20.86 -9.86 21.09
C ARG A 231 -21.67 -9.33 19.91
N ARG A 232 -23.01 -9.31 20.01
CA ARG A 232 -23.88 -8.81 18.94
C ARG A 232 -23.52 -7.40 18.54
N ARG A 233 -23.29 -6.51 19.51
CA ARG A 233 -22.87 -5.14 19.25
C ARG A 233 -21.46 -5.04 18.70
N THR A 234 -20.55 -5.92 19.10
CA THR A 234 -19.18 -5.93 18.59
C THR A 234 -19.16 -6.26 17.10
N ILE A 235 -20.06 -7.14 16.65
CA ILE A 235 -20.21 -7.50 15.24
C ILE A 235 -20.79 -6.33 14.43
N GLU A 236 -21.64 -5.50 15.04
CA GLU A 236 -22.28 -4.35 14.38
C GLU A 236 -21.40 -3.08 14.38
N SER A 237 -21.02 -2.57 15.56
CA SER A 237 -20.44 -1.22 15.67
C SER A 237 -19.64 -0.91 16.94
N LEU A 238 -19.68 -1.75 17.97
CA LEU A 238 -18.98 -1.52 19.24
C LEU A 238 -17.57 -2.12 19.20
N VAL A 239 -16.61 -1.46 19.86
CA VAL A 239 -15.23 -1.96 19.95
C VAL A 239 -14.86 -2.20 21.42
N PRO A 240 -14.82 -3.45 21.90
CA PRO A 240 -14.38 -3.75 23.25
C PRO A 240 -12.92 -3.36 23.46
N VAL A 241 -12.65 -2.56 24.50
CA VAL A 241 -11.29 -2.11 24.82
C VAL A 241 -10.73 -2.95 25.96
N LEU A 242 -9.63 -3.64 25.70
CA LEU A 242 -8.88 -4.42 26.68
C LEU A 242 -7.52 -3.77 26.96
N CYS A 243 -6.92 -4.12 28.11
CA CYS A 243 -5.59 -3.65 28.46
C CYS A 243 -4.65 -4.81 28.79
N GLY A 244 -3.37 -4.62 28.51
CA GLY A 244 -2.36 -5.64 28.72
C GLY A 244 -0.96 -5.18 28.33
N SER A 245 0.02 -6.05 28.54
CA SER A 245 1.38 -5.89 28.06
C SER A 245 1.84 -7.22 27.50
N ALA A 246 1.83 -7.34 26.17
CA ALA A 246 2.28 -8.53 25.46
C ALA A 246 3.73 -8.87 25.83
N PHE A 247 4.62 -7.87 25.88
CA PHE A 247 6.03 -8.06 26.26
C PHE A 247 6.21 -8.67 27.66
N ARG A 248 5.32 -8.36 28.61
CA ARG A 248 5.37 -8.90 29.98
C ARG A 248 4.44 -10.11 30.16
N ASN A 249 3.84 -10.63 29.10
CA ASN A 249 2.86 -11.71 29.12
C ASN A 249 1.67 -11.45 30.07
N LYS A 250 1.20 -10.20 30.14
CA LYS A 250 0.05 -9.80 30.99
C LYS A 250 -1.13 -9.40 30.10
N GLY A 251 -2.31 -9.97 30.34
CA GLY A 251 -3.52 -9.66 29.57
C GLY A 251 -3.64 -10.36 28.22
N VAL A 252 -2.66 -11.18 27.82
CA VAL A 252 -2.72 -11.94 26.54
C VAL A 252 -3.76 -13.06 26.58
N GLN A 253 -3.84 -13.81 27.68
CA GLN A 253 -4.86 -14.86 27.84
C GLN A 253 -6.29 -14.27 27.85
N PRO A 254 -6.61 -13.25 28.68
CA PRO A 254 -7.91 -12.58 28.61
C PRO A 254 -8.24 -11.97 27.24
N LEU A 255 -7.23 -11.54 26.48
CA LEU A 255 -7.43 -11.07 25.10
C LEU A 255 -7.86 -12.22 24.17
N ILE A 256 -7.26 -13.41 24.31
CA ILE A 256 -7.64 -14.58 23.53
C ILE A 256 -9.06 -15.04 23.91
N ASP A 257 -9.41 -14.99 25.20
CA ASP A 257 -10.77 -15.28 25.65
C ASP A 257 -11.77 -14.29 25.03
N ALA A 258 -11.45 -12.99 25.07
CA ALA A 258 -12.26 -11.94 24.45
C ALA A 258 -12.40 -12.08 22.93
N VAL A 259 -11.39 -12.64 22.24
CA VAL A 259 -11.49 -12.95 20.81
C VAL A 259 -12.57 -14.00 20.56
N VAL A 260 -12.62 -15.05 21.38
CA VAL A 260 -13.66 -16.09 21.26
C VAL A 260 -15.03 -15.54 21.62
N ASP A 261 -15.11 -14.75 22.70
CA ASP A 261 -16.38 -14.23 23.22
C ASP A 261 -17.00 -13.19 22.28
N TYR A 262 -16.21 -12.26 21.73
CA TYR A 262 -16.75 -11.06 21.05
C TYR A 262 -16.55 -11.03 19.54
N LEU A 263 -15.53 -11.68 18.96
CA LEU A 263 -15.31 -11.62 17.51
C LEU A 263 -16.22 -12.61 16.74
N PRO A 264 -16.64 -12.26 15.51
CA PRO A 264 -17.57 -13.06 14.74
C PRO A 264 -16.99 -14.41 14.30
N SER A 265 -17.86 -15.42 14.29
CA SER A 265 -17.66 -16.63 13.51
C SER A 265 -17.95 -16.34 12.02
N PRO A 266 -17.41 -17.11 11.06
CA PRO A 266 -17.79 -16.99 9.64
C PRO A 266 -19.30 -17.05 9.37
N ALA A 267 -20.07 -17.72 10.25
CA ALA A 267 -21.53 -17.80 10.15
C ALA A 267 -22.27 -16.54 10.68
N ASP A 268 -21.60 -15.71 11.48
CA ASP A 268 -22.20 -14.49 12.07
C ASP A 268 -22.11 -13.28 11.11
N ILE A 269 -21.35 -13.42 10.02
CA ILE A 269 -21.13 -12.37 9.02
C ILE A 269 -22.11 -12.60 7.86
N PRO A 270 -22.65 -11.54 7.24
CA PRO A 270 -23.48 -11.66 6.04
C PRO A 270 -22.80 -12.48 4.93
N ALA A 271 -23.61 -13.20 4.16
CA ALA A 271 -23.15 -13.98 3.02
C ALA A 271 -22.39 -13.10 2.02
N VAL A 272 -21.32 -13.63 1.44
CA VAL A 272 -20.57 -12.88 0.41
C VAL A 272 -21.42 -12.79 -0.85
N THR A 273 -21.43 -11.61 -1.47
CA THR A 273 -22.06 -11.37 -2.76
C THR A 273 -21.04 -11.55 -3.88
N GLY A 274 -21.51 -12.07 -5.01
CA GLY A 274 -20.73 -12.14 -6.24
C GLY A 274 -21.64 -11.95 -7.45
N THR A 275 -21.08 -11.86 -8.63
CA THR A 275 -21.80 -11.76 -9.89
C THR A 275 -21.68 -13.07 -10.68
N ALA A 276 -22.73 -13.43 -11.42
CA ALA A 276 -22.62 -14.47 -12.44
C ALA A 276 -21.63 -14.05 -13.54
N PRO A 277 -21.02 -14.99 -14.27
CA PRO A 277 -20.13 -14.68 -15.42
C PRO A 277 -20.78 -13.77 -16.48
N ASP A 278 -22.11 -13.72 -16.50
CA ASP A 278 -22.94 -12.95 -17.41
C ASP A 278 -23.00 -11.46 -17.04
N GLY A 279 -22.48 -11.07 -15.86
CA GLY A 279 -22.27 -9.69 -15.43
C GLY A 279 -23.40 -9.07 -14.61
N ASP A 280 -24.66 -9.49 -14.82
CA ASP A 280 -25.82 -8.76 -14.28
C ASP A 280 -26.49 -9.42 -13.06
N THR A 281 -26.31 -10.73 -12.85
CA THR A 281 -27.01 -11.45 -11.77
C THR A 281 -26.15 -11.49 -10.51
N VAL A 282 -26.64 -10.88 -9.42
CA VAL A 282 -26.03 -10.98 -8.09
C VAL A 282 -26.38 -12.34 -7.48
N LEU A 283 -25.36 -13.06 -7.05
CA LEU A 283 -25.44 -14.36 -6.39
C LEU A 283 -24.91 -14.24 -4.96
N GLU A 284 -25.68 -14.73 -4.00
CA GLU A 284 -25.22 -14.83 -2.61
C GLU A 284 -24.61 -16.21 -2.34
N ARG A 285 -23.51 -16.24 -1.60
CA ARG A 285 -22.83 -17.45 -1.16
C ARG A 285 -22.86 -17.55 0.36
N PRO A 286 -23.82 -18.32 0.92
CA PRO A 286 -23.88 -18.51 2.36
C PRO A 286 -22.67 -19.31 2.84
N ALA A 287 -22.19 -18.99 4.05
CA ALA A 287 -21.13 -19.74 4.73
C ALA A 287 -21.64 -21.09 5.24
N ARG A 288 -21.91 -22.01 4.29
CA ARG A 288 -22.36 -23.38 4.53
C ARG A 288 -21.55 -24.36 3.71
N ASP A 289 -21.35 -25.55 4.24
CA ASP A 289 -20.55 -26.61 3.62
C ASP A 289 -21.31 -27.32 2.48
N GLU A 290 -22.65 -27.35 2.53
CA GLU A 290 -23.48 -27.95 1.48
C GLU A 290 -23.69 -27.02 0.27
N ALA A 291 -23.33 -25.74 0.40
CA ALA A 291 -23.43 -24.78 -0.69
C ALA A 291 -22.37 -25.05 -1.76
N PRO A 292 -22.59 -24.60 -3.02
CA PRO A 292 -21.58 -24.79 -4.07
C PRO A 292 -20.27 -24.09 -3.71
N PHE A 293 -19.15 -24.69 -4.10
CA PHE A 293 -17.83 -24.21 -3.71
C PHE A 293 -17.52 -22.82 -4.29
N SER A 294 -17.11 -21.89 -3.41
CA SER A 294 -16.57 -20.60 -3.78
C SER A 294 -15.48 -20.15 -2.80
N ALA A 295 -14.37 -19.67 -3.34
CA ALA A 295 -13.21 -19.18 -2.60
C ALA A 295 -12.54 -18.02 -3.32
N LEU A 296 -11.84 -17.16 -2.57
CA LEU A 296 -11.05 -16.05 -3.09
C LEU A 296 -9.58 -16.27 -2.79
N ALA A 297 -8.72 -16.15 -3.80
CA ALA A 297 -7.28 -16.11 -3.62
C ALA A 297 -6.86 -14.67 -3.27
N PHE A 298 -6.37 -14.44 -2.05
CA PHE A 298 -6.04 -13.07 -1.58
C PHE A 298 -4.54 -12.81 -1.45
N LYS A 299 -3.71 -13.84 -1.50
CA LYS A 299 -2.26 -13.68 -1.44
C LYS A 299 -1.55 -14.82 -2.15
N ILE A 300 -0.58 -14.47 -2.98
CA ILE A 300 0.35 -15.42 -3.58
C ILE A 300 1.70 -15.26 -2.91
N MET A 301 2.35 -16.38 -2.63
CA MET A 301 3.68 -16.40 -2.05
C MET A 301 4.49 -17.51 -2.70
N THR A 302 5.73 -17.19 -3.08
CA THR A 302 6.66 -18.21 -3.55
C THR A 302 7.47 -18.76 -2.38
N ASP A 303 7.22 -20.01 -1.99
CA ASP A 303 8.02 -20.70 -0.97
C ASP A 303 9.16 -21.51 -1.62
N PRO A 304 10.40 -21.49 -1.06
CA PRO A 304 11.52 -22.23 -1.62
C PRO A 304 11.35 -23.76 -1.65
N TYR A 305 10.54 -24.34 -0.76
CA TYR A 305 10.41 -25.80 -0.61
C TYR A 305 9.20 -26.36 -1.34
N VAL A 306 8.05 -25.67 -1.25
CA VAL A 306 6.78 -26.14 -1.82
C VAL A 306 6.39 -25.44 -3.11
N GLY A 307 7.13 -24.40 -3.52
CA GLY A 307 6.85 -23.62 -4.71
C GLY A 307 5.78 -22.56 -4.47
N GLN A 308 4.96 -22.29 -5.49
CA GLN A 308 3.92 -21.26 -5.42
C GLN A 308 2.77 -21.71 -4.50
N LEU A 309 2.50 -20.87 -3.49
CA LEU A 309 1.38 -20.99 -2.56
C LEU A 309 0.35 -19.91 -2.86
N ALA A 310 -0.88 -20.32 -3.08
CA ALA A 310 -2.02 -19.42 -3.16
C ALA A 310 -2.84 -19.52 -1.87
N PHE A 311 -2.85 -18.46 -1.07
CA PHE A 311 -3.71 -18.37 0.10
C PHE A 311 -5.12 -18.08 -0.33
N ILE A 312 -6.03 -18.96 0.08
CA ILE A 312 -7.43 -18.92 -0.28
C ILE A 312 -8.28 -18.78 0.96
N ARG A 313 -9.32 -17.96 0.86
CA ARG A 313 -10.43 -17.89 1.81
C ARG A 313 -11.62 -18.61 1.19
N VAL A 314 -12.11 -19.67 1.83
CA VAL A 314 -13.32 -20.35 1.39
C VAL A 314 -14.53 -19.64 1.98
N TYR A 315 -15.47 -19.23 1.13
CA TYR A 315 -16.71 -18.59 1.55
C TYR A 315 -17.84 -19.60 1.63
N SER A 316 -17.97 -20.49 0.64
CA SER A 316 -19.03 -21.50 0.62
C SER A 316 -18.51 -22.82 0.08
N GLY A 317 -19.14 -23.91 0.52
CA GLY A 317 -18.83 -25.27 0.09
C GLY A 317 -17.54 -25.84 0.65
N VAL A 318 -17.23 -27.05 0.21
CA VAL A 318 -16.05 -27.81 0.64
C VAL A 318 -15.14 -28.08 -0.56
N MET A 319 -13.83 -28.04 -0.31
CA MET A 319 -12.85 -28.38 -1.32
C MET A 319 -11.87 -29.42 -0.82
N ALA A 320 -11.77 -30.52 -1.56
CA ALA A 320 -10.82 -31.59 -1.30
C ALA A 320 -9.48 -31.38 -2.03
N SER A 321 -8.41 -31.89 -1.43
CA SER A 321 -7.10 -32.01 -2.05
C SER A 321 -7.20 -32.90 -3.29
N GLY A 322 -6.58 -32.49 -4.40
CA GLY A 322 -6.69 -33.19 -5.68
C GLY A 322 -7.89 -32.79 -6.55
N ALA A 323 -8.83 -31.98 -6.03
CA ALA A 323 -10.02 -31.54 -6.76
C ALA A 323 -9.66 -30.61 -7.94
N THR A 324 -10.56 -30.60 -8.93
CA THR A 324 -10.48 -29.66 -10.06
C THR A 324 -11.37 -28.47 -9.79
N ILE A 325 -10.80 -27.28 -9.88
CA ILE A 325 -11.47 -26.00 -9.68
C ILE A 325 -11.61 -25.25 -11.00
N TYR A 326 -12.49 -24.25 -11.01
CA TYR A 326 -12.70 -23.35 -12.14
C TYR A 326 -12.42 -21.91 -11.74
N ASN A 327 -11.58 -21.22 -12.52
CA ASN A 327 -11.38 -19.78 -12.44
C ASN A 327 -12.29 -19.12 -13.50
N PRO A 328 -13.37 -18.42 -13.09
CA PRO A 328 -14.33 -17.82 -14.01
C PRO A 328 -13.75 -16.60 -14.74
N ARG A 329 -12.80 -15.87 -14.14
CA ARG A 329 -12.12 -14.73 -14.76
C ARG A 329 -11.28 -15.14 -15.97
N LEU A 330 -10.55 -16.25 -15.84
CA LEU A 330 -9.67 -16.76 -16.90
C LEU A 330 -10.34 -17.80 -17.81
N GLY A 331 -11.52 -18.30 -17.42
CA GLY A 331 -12.20 -19.40 -18.12
C GLY A 331 -11.41 -20.72 -18.09
N ARG A 332 -10.56 -20.92 -17.07
CA ARG A 332 -9.62 -22.04 -17.01
C ARG A 332 -9.90 -22.98 -15.85
N ARG A 333 -9.66 -24.27 -16.09
CA ARG A 333 -9.69 -25.31 -15.06
C ARG A 333 -8.29 -25.55 -14.53
N GLU A 334 -8.18 -25.64 -13.22
CA GLU A 334 -6.93 -25.99 -12.56
C GLU A 334 -7.15 -27.11 -11.55
N ARG A 335 -6.09 -27.89 -11.30
CA ARG A 335 -6.14 -28.97 -10.33
C ARG A 335 -5.30 -28.59 -9.13
N ILE A 336 -5.87 -28.75 -7.95
CA ILE A 336 -5.16 -28.51 -6.70
C ILE A 336 -4.32 -29.72 -6.38
N GLY A 337 -3.02 -29.53 -6.17
CA GLY A 337 -2.11 -30.61 -5.81
C GLY A 337 -2.25 -30.98 -4.34
N ARG A 338 -1.99 -30.02 -3.45
CA ARG A 338 -2.04 -30.18 -1.99
C ARG A 338 -2.65 -28.95 -1.33
N LEU A 339 -3.20 -29.15 -0.14
CA LEU A 339 -3.71 -28.10 0.73
C LEU A 339 -2.92 -28.10 2.02
N LEU A 340 -2.50 -26.91 2.46
CA LEU A 340 -1.66 -26.71 3.64
C LEU A 340 -2.34 -25.75 4.62
N LYS A 341 -2.39 -26.12 5.90
CA LYS A 341 -2.63 -25.19 7.00
C LYS A 341 -1.29 -24.73 7.57
N MET A 342 -1.13 -23.41 7.65
CA MET A 342 0.09 -22.78 8.16
C MET A 342 -0.07 -22.55 9.67
N HIS A 343 0.52 -23.42 10.49
CA HIS A 343 0.56 -23.23 11.94
C HIS A 343 1.77 -22.38 12.35
N ALA A 344 1.79 -21.94 13.60
CA ALA A 344 2.83 -21.06 14.14
C ALA A 344 4.27 -21.59 13.95
N ASN A 345 4.47 -22.91 14.04
CA ASN A 345 5.81 -23.54 13.95
C ASN A 345 5.92 -24.63 12.88
N LYS A 346 4.81 -25.07 12.28
CA LYS A 346 4.78 -26.21 11.36
C LYS A 346 3.78 -26.01 10.24
N ARG A 347 3.96 -26.77 9.18
CA ARG A 347 3.04 -26.85 8.05
C ARG A 347 2.32 -28.18 8.15
N GLU A 348 0.99 -28.16 8.06
CA GLU A 348 0.17 -29.37 8.11
C GLU A 348 -0.52 -29.59 6.76
N ASP A 349 -0.27 -30.74 6.14
CA ASP A 349 -1.01 -31.18 4.96
C ASP A 349 -2.42 -31.60 5.37
N ILE A 350 -3.42 -30.97 4.77
CA ILE A 350 -4.84 -31.24 5.03
C ILE A 350 -5.51 -31.84 3.80
N GLN A 351 -6.51 -32.69 4.03
CA GLN A 351 -7.23 -33.35 2.94
C GLN A 351 -8.37 -32.50 2.39
N GLN A 352 -9.02 -31.67 3.20
CA GLN A 352 -10.16 -30.85 2.80
C GLN A 352 -10.18 -29.52 3.56
N VAL A 353 -10.79 -28.51 2.94
CA VAL A 353 -11.11 -27.21 3.56
C VAL A 353 -12.60 -26.94 3.48
N TYR A 354 -13.15 -26.39 4.56
CA TYR A 354 -14.58 -26.13 4.73
C TYR A 354 -14.92 -24.65 4.54
N SER A 355 -16.20 -24.32 4.55
CA SER A 355 -16.65 -22.94 4.47
C SER A 355 -16.15 -22.14 5.67
N GLY A 356 -15.60 -20.94 5.41
CA GLY A 356 -15.02 -20.11 6.45
C GLY A 356 -13.58 -20.45 6.85
N ASP A 357 -12.93 -21.47 6.26
CA ASP A 357 -11.52 -21.75 6.49
C ASP A 357 -10.59 -20.91 5.60
N ILE A 358 -9.34 -20.75 6.07
CA ILE A 358 -8.22 -20.21 5.28
C ILE A 358 -7.15 -21.28 5.16
N ALA A 359 -6.66 -21.51 3.94
CA ALA A 359 -5.58 -22.44 3.68
C ALA A 359 -4.71 -21.97 2.52
N ALA A 360 -3.55 -22.61 2.35
CA ALA A 360 -2.68 -22.42 1.20
C ALA A 360 -2.85 -23.60 0.23
N ALA A 361 -3.23 -23.29 -1.01
CA ALA A 361 -3.30 -24.26 -2.10
C ALA A 361 -1.97 -24.29 -2.87
N VAL A 362 -1.46 -25.51 -3.10
CA VAL A 362 -0.22 -25.77 -3.84
C VAL A 362 -0.56 -26.28 -5.24
N GLY A 363 0.14 -25.76 -6.25
CA GLY A 363 0.05 -26.23 -7.63
C GLY A 363 -0.88 -25.40 -8.52
N LEU A 364 -1.42 -24.30 -8.01
CA LEU A 364 -2.14 -23.31 -8.80
C LEU A 364 -1.14 -22.44 -9.55
N LYS A 365 -1.23 -22.41 -10.88
CA LYS A 365 -0.25 -21.74 -11.75
C LYS A 365 -0.75 -20.42 -12.33
N THR A 366 -2.04 -20.32 -12.64
CA THR A 366 -2.60 -19.14 -13.32
C THR A 366 -3.45 -18.26 -12.41
N VAL A 367 -3.81 -18.76 -11.22
CA VAL A 367 -4.52 -17.98 -10.20
C VAL A 367 -3.65 -16.82 -9.71
N GLY A 368 -4.21 -15.60 -9.78
CA GLY A 368 -3.66 -14.34 -9.27
C GLY A 368 -4.25 -13.92 -7.91
N THR A 369 -3.67 -12.88 -7.31
CA THR A 369 -4.28 -12.19 -6.15
C THR A 369 -5.57 -11.48 -6.60
N GLY A 370 -6.67 -11.70 -5.87
CA GLY A 370 -8.00 -11.19 -6.18
C GLY A 370 -8.84 -12.12 -7.08
N ASP A 371 -8.31 -13.27 -7.50
CA ASP A 371 -9.06 -14.20 -8.34
C ASP A 371 -10.04 -15.05 -7.54
N THR A 372 -11.22 -15.30 -8.14
CA THR A 372 -12.22 -16.22 -7.61
C THR A 372 -11.95 -17.65 -8.11
N ILE A 373 -12.15 -18.60 -7.22
CA ILE A 373 -12.08 -20.03 -7.49
C ILE A 373 -13.44 -20.63 -7.12
N CYS A 374 -14.08 -21.33 -8.04
CA CYS A 374 -15.42 -21.88 -7.84
C CYS A 374 -15.62 -23.25 -8.49
N ASP A 375 -16.78 -23.85 -8.22
CA ASP A 375 -17.28 -25.00 -8.98
C ASP A 375 -17.73 -24.57 -10.39
N ARG A 376 -17.41 -25.40 -11.38
CA ARG A 376 -17.76 -25.18 -12.79
C ARG A 376 -19.27 -25.18 -13.02
N ALA A 377 -20.02 -26.01 -12.28
CA ALA A 377 -21.47 -26.08 -12.43
C ALA A 377 -22.18 -24.81 -11.93
N HIS A 378 -21.53 -24.07 -11.02
CA HIS A 378 -22.11 -22.90 -10.37
C HIS A 378 -21.08 -21.75 -10.36
N PRO A 379 -20.71 -21.22 -11.53
CA PRO A 379 -19.67 -20.20 -11.60
C PRO A 379 -20.13 -18.91 -10.91
N VAL A 380 -19.22 -18.29 -10.16
CA VAL A 380 -19.45 -17.00 -9.48
C VAL A 380 -18.16 -16.19 -9.52
N LEU A 381 -18.28 -14.90 -9.75
CA LEU A 381 -17.20 -13.93 -9.63
C LEU A 381 -17.43 -13.16 -8.34
N LEU A 382 -16.57 -13.37 -7.33
CA LEU A 382 -16.61 -12.59 -6.10
C LEU A 382 -16.07 -11.18 -6.36
N GLU A 383 -16.36 -10.25 -5.45
CA GLU A 383 -15.92 -8.86 -5.56
C GLU A 383 -14.42 -8.78 -5.89
N THR A 384 -14.13 -8.18 -7.04
CA THR A 384 -12.76 -8.08 -7.55
C THR A 384 -12.08 -6.90 -6.85
N MET A 385 -10.89 -7.12 -6.30
CA MET A 385 -10.10 -6.03 -5.74
C MET A 385 -9.71 -5.06 -6.87
N GLU A 386 -10.14 -3.80 -6.77
CA GLU A 386 -9.66 -2.74 -7.66
C GLU A 386 -8.22 -2.38 -7.27
N PHE A 387 -7.28 -2.62 -8.19
CA PHE A 387 -5.89 -2.24 -8.01
C PHE A 387 -5.66 -0.85 -8.62
N PRO A 388 -5.21 0.14 -7.83
CA PRO A 388 -4.92 1.46 -8.36
C PRO A 388 -3.73 1.42 -9.33
N THR A 389 -3.74 2.32 -10.32
CA THR A 389 -2.61 2.50 -11.24
C THR A 389 -1.37 3.01 -10.49
N PRO A 390 -0.17 2.45 -10.77
CA PRO A 390 1.06 2.92 -10.16
C PRO A 390 1.37 4.37 -10.52
N VAL A 391 1.95 5.11 -9.57
CA VAL A 391 2.19 6.56 -9.70
C VAL A 391 3.67 6.94 -9.77
N ILE A 392 4.58 6.06 -9.34
CA ILE A 392 6.03 6.25 -9.41
C ILE A 392 6.63 5.19 -10.31
N THR A 393 7.59 5.60 -11.13
CA THR A 393 8.39 4.71 -11.98
C THR A 393 9.87 4.76 -11.59
N LEU A 394 10.60 3.68 -11.81
CA LEU A 394 12.01 3.54 -11.49
C LEU A 394 12.68 2.68 -12.54
N ALA A 395 13.77 3.18 -13.13
CA ALA A 395 14.59 2.37 -14.02
C ALA A 395 15.50 1.45 -13.20
N ILE A 396 15.51 0.17 -13.55
CA ILE A 396 16.40 -0.86 -12.99
C ILE A 396 17.26 -1.42 -14.11
N GLU A 397 18.58 -1.35 -13.93
CA GLU A 397 19.55 -1.87 -14.87
C GLU A 397 20.31 -3.06 -14.26
N PRO A 398 20.31 -4.24 -14.90
CA PRO A 398 21.12 -5.36 -14.45
C PRO A 398 22.60 -5.08 -14.71
N LYS A 399 23.49 -5.43 -13.77
CA LYS A 399 24.93 -5.23 -13.96
C LYS A 399 25.55 -6.19 -14.97
N THR A 400 24.98 -7.39 -15.10
CA THR A 400 25.48 -8.44 -16.00
C THR A 400 24.34 -9.08 -16.78
N LYS A 401 24.64 -9.75 -17.90
CA LYS A 401 23.64 -10.51 -18.66
C LYS A 401 23.04 -11.66 -17.83
N ALA A 402 23.82 -12.28 -16.95
CA ALA A 402 23.31 -13.31 -16.04
C ALA A 402 22.30 -12.72 -15.04
N ASP A 403 22.53 -11.48 -14.58
CA ASP A 403 21.58 -10.78 -13.72
C ASP A 403 20.32 -10.34 -14.46
N GLN A 404 20.40 -10.11 -15.78
CA GLN A 404 19.23 -9.78 -16.60
C GLN A 404 18.20 -10.91 -16.61
N GLU A 405 18.63 -12.15 -16.73
CA GLU A 405 17.72 -13.31 -16.68
C GLU A 405 17.09 -13.49 -15.29
N LYS A 406 17.91 -13.35 -14.23
CA LYS A 406 17.42 -13.41 -12.84
C LYS A 406 16.47 -12.26 -12.52
N LEU A 407 16.75 -11.06 -13.03
CA LEU A 407 15.88 -9.88 -12.90
C LEU A 407 14.52 -10.16 -13.53
N GLY A 408 14.49 -10.68 -14.76
CA GLY A 408 13.23 -11.05 -15.43
C GLY A 408 12.42 -12.08 -14.63
N GLN A 409 13.06 -13.13 -14.13
CA GLN A 409 12.39 -14.15 -13.31
C GLN A 409 11.89 -13.61 -11.96
N GLY A 410 12.69 -12.77 -11.29
CA GLY A 410 12.32 -12.15 -10.02
C GLY A 410 11.16 -11.17 -10.17
N LEU A 411 11.21 -10.30 -11.18
CA LEU A 411 10.15 -9.35 -11.49
C LEU A 411 8.84 -10.04 -11.85
N ALA A 412 8.88 -11.13 -12.65
CA ALA A 412 7.68 -11.89 -12.98
C ALA A 412 7.01 -12.50 -11.73
N LYS A 413 7.81 -13.04 -10.80
CA LYS A 413 7.30 -13.57 -9.53
C LYS A 413 6.72 -12.46 -8.65
N LEU A 414 7.41 -11.34 -8.50
CA LEU A 414 6.95 -10.20 -7.69
C LEU A 414 5.67 -9.57 -8.24
N THR A 415 5.53 -9.47 -9.56
CA THR A 415 4.31 -8.97 -10.23
C THR A 415 3.11 -9.90 -9.99
N THR A 416 3.36 -11.21 -9.85
CA THR A 416 2.31 -12.18 -9.53
C THR A 416 1.88 -12.07 -8.06
N GLU A 417 2.82 -11.78 -7.15
CA GLU A 417 2.55 -11.57 -5.73
C GLU A 417 1.82 -10.26 -5.46
N ASP A 418 2.24 -9.17 -6.10
CA ASP A 418 1.69 -7.82 -5.95
C ASP A 418 1.19 -7.25 -7.29
N PRO A 419 -0.13 -7.22 -7.53
CA PRO A 419 -0.72 -6.67 -8.75
C PRO A 419 -0.66 -5.13 -8.84
N THR A 420 -0.33 -4.43 -7.74
CA THR A 420 -0.10 -2.97 -7.76
C THR A 420 1.29 -2.60 -8.27
N PHE A 421 2.14 -3.60 -8.51
CA PHE A 421 3.45 -3.45 -9.08
C PHE A 421 3.42 -3.80 -10.57
N GLN A 422 3.88 -2.89 -11.43
CA GLN A 422 3.91 -3.10 -12.87
C GLN A 422 5.33 -3.03 -13.41
N VAL A 423 5.62 -3.86 -14.40
CA VAL A 423 6.93 -3.94 -15.03
C VAL A 423 6.77 -3.73 -16.52
N ARG A 424 7.57 -2.83 -17.09
CA ARG A 424 7.64 -2.58 -18.52
C ARG A 424 9.11 -2.53 -18.94
N THR A 425 9.41 -3.10 -20.10
CA THR A 425 10.70 -2.85 -20.76
C THR A 425 10.52 -1.70 -21.72
N ASP A 426 11.42 -0.74 -21.67
CA ASP A 426 11.48 0.36 -22.60
C ASP A 426 12.16 -0.12 -23.90
N ASP A 427 11.45 -0.07 -25.02
CA ASP A 427 11.92 -0.57 -26.32
C ASP A 427 13.01 0.32 -26.94
N GLU A 428 13.11 1.59 -26.54
CA GLU A 428 14.11 2.53 -27.06
C GLU A 428 15.44 2.41 -26.30
N THR A 429 15.37 2.29 -24.97
CA THR A 429 16.56 2.24 -24.10
C THR A 429 16.98 0.81 -23.73
N GLY A 430 16.09 -0.17 -23.89
CA GLY A 430 16.28 -1.54 -23.41
C GLY A 430 16.27 -1.67 -21.88
N GLN A 431 15.96 -0.60 -21.15
CA GLN A 431 15.93 -0.58 -19.69
C GLN A 431 14.63 -1.20 -19.16
N VAL A 432 14.70 -1.77 -17.95
CA VAL A 432 13.49 -2.26 -17.26
C VAL A 432 12.97 -1.15 -16.36
N VAL A 433 11.78 -0.64 -16.67
CA VAL A 433 11.07 0.36 -15.87
C VAL A 433 10.06 -0.36 -14.98
N VAL A 434 10.23 -0.23 -13.68
CA VAL A 434 9.30 -0.75 -12.68
C VAL A 434 8.44 0.38 -12.13
N SER A 435 7.16 0.11 -11.90
CA SER A 435 6.20 1.10 -11.46
C SER A 435 5.50 0.62 -10.18
N GLY A 436 5.34 1.50 -9.21
CA GLY A 436 4.73 1.18 -7.92
C GLY A 436 3.94 2.35 -7.32
N MET A 437 3.33 2.07 -6.18
CA MET A 437 2.45 3.01 -5.46
C MET A 437 3.20 4.13 -4.72
N GLY A 438 4.48 3.95 -4.43
CA GLY A 438 5.25 4.88 -3.61
C GLY A 438 6.73 4.54 -3.57
N GLU A 439 7.54 5.46 -3.04
CA GLU A 439 9.00 5.32 -2.94
C GLU A 439 9.37 4.10 -2.08
N LEU A 440 8.75 3.98 -0.90
CA LEU A 440 8.96 2.85 0.01
C LEU A 440 8.59 1.50 -0.63
N HIS A 441 7.52 1.48 -1.44
CA HIS A 441 7.12 0.27 -2.15
C HIS A 441 8.24 -0.17 -3.09
N LEU A 442 8.74 0.74 -3.93
CA LEU A 442 9.83 0.44 -4.85
C LEU A 442 11.16 0.08 -4.16
N GLU A 443 11.47 0.72 -3.03
CA GLU A 443 12.66 0.40 -2.22
C GLU A 443 12.61 -1.04 -1.70
N ILE A 444 11.47 -1.47 -1.14
CA ILE A 444 11.27 -2.84 -0.66
C ILE A 444 11.38 -3.83 -1.81
N ILE A 445 10.80 -3.54 -2.97
CA ILE A 445 10.87 -4.43 -4.14
C ILE A 445 12.32 -4.61 -4.61
N VAL A 446 13.10 -3.52 -4.67
CA VAL A 446 14.53 -3.59 -5.01
C VAL A 446 15.31 -4.40 -3.97
N ASP A 447 15.04 -4.22 -2.68
CA ASP A 447 15.70 -4.98 -1.61
C ASP A 447 15.34 -6.47 -1.69
N ARG A 448 14.07 -6.81 -1.96
CA ARG A 448 13.63 -8.20 -2.21
C ARG A 448 14.33 -8.81 -3.43
N LEU A 449 14.43 -8.08 -4.54
CA LEU A 449 15.18 -8.53 -5.73
C LEU A 449 16.65 -8.86 -5.40
N ARG A 450 17.28 -8.05 -4.54
CA ARG A 450 18.67 -8.27 -4.11
C ARG A 450 18.80 -9.45 -3.15
N ARG A 451 17.91 -9.57 -2.16
CA ARG A 451 18.00 -10.59 -1.10
C ARG A 451 17.46 -11.95 -1.51
N GLU A 452 16.28 -11.99 -2.12
CA GLU A 452 15.58 -13.24 -2.47
C GLU A 452 16.08 -13.83 -3.79
N PHE A 453 16.35 -12.97 -4.78
CA PHE A 453 16.72 -13.39 -6.14
C PHE A 453 18.21 -13.19 -6.46
N GLY A 454 18.97 -12.57 -5.55
CA GLY A 454 20.41 -12.36 -5.72
C GLY A 454 20.76 -11.47 -6.91
N VAL A 455 19.86 -10.56 -7.30
CA VAL A 455 20.02 -9.73 -8.50
C VAL A 455 20.88 -8.51 -8.18
N ALA A 456 22.05 -8.43 -8.82
CA ALA A 456 22.89 -7.24 -8.75
C ALA A 456 22.40 -6.21 -9.80
N ALA A 457 21.55 -5.27 -9.36
CA ALA A 457 21.05 -4.20 -10.22
C ALA A 457 21.40 -2.79 -9.71
N THR A 458 21.68 -1.91 -10.65
CA THR A 458 21.79 -0.46 -10.44
C THR A 458 20.39 0.14 -10.53
N VAL A 459 20.11 1.05 -9.62
CA VAL A 459 18.77 1.64 -9.47
C VAL A 459 18.87 3.11 -9.86
N GLY A 460 18.07 3.51 -10.85
CA GLY A 460 17.94 4.90 -11.26
C GLY A 460 17.23 5.74 -10.20
N ARG A 461 17.06 7.04 -10.48
CA ARG A 461 16.20 7.88 -9.62
C ARG A 461 14.73 7.60 -9.94
N PRO A 462 13.84 7.53 -8.92
CA PRO A 462 12.41 7.49 -9.18
C PRO A 462 11.97 8.67 -10.03
N GLN A 463 11.15 8.41 -11.04
CA GLN A 463 10.57 9.42 -11.91
C GLN A 463 9.05 9.41 -11.75
N VAL A 464 8.48 10.61 -11.74
CA VAL A 464 7.03 10.82 -11.70
C VAL A 464 6.46 10.53 -13.07
N ALA A 465 5.34 9.80 -13.11
CA ALA A 465 4.61 9.54 -14.35
C ALA A 465 3.80 10.77 -14.77
N TYR A 466 4.46 11.73 -15.43
CA TYR A 466 3.79 12.88 -16.04
C TYR A 466 2.92 12.46 -17.22
N ARG A 467 1.93 13.29 -17.55
CA ARG A 467 1.08 13.17 -18.74
C ARG A 467 1.10 14.48 -19.51
N GLU A 468 0.66 14.46 -20.75
CA GLU A 468 0.43 15.67 -21.54
C GLU A 468 -1.07 15.83 -21.81
N THR A 469 -1.54 17.06 -21.98
CA THR A 469 -2.88 17.31 -22.54
C THR A 469 -2.86 18.56 -23.39
N LEU A 470 -3.98 18.84 -24.04
CA LEU A 470 -4.15 20.00 -24.92
C LEU A 470 -5.08 21.01 -24.26
N THR A 471 -4.93 22.30 -24.59
CA THR A 471 -5.71 23.36 -23.94
C THR A 471 -6.76 23.99 -24.85
N ARG A 472 -6.55 23.95 -26.17
CA ARG A 472 -7.49 24.50 -27.15
C ARG A 472 -7.77 23.54 -28.30
N PRO A 473 -8.96 23.58 -28.92
CA PRO A 473 -9.21 22.81 -30.12
C PRO A 473 -8.34 23.30 -31.28
N ALA A 474 -7.88 22.37 -32.13
CA ALA A 474 -7.09 22.68 -33.31
C ALA A 474 -7.45 21.76 -34.48
N LEU A 475 -7.28 22.27 -35.70
CA LEU A 475 -7.45 21.52 -36.94
C LEU A 475 -6.09 21.48 -37.64
N ALA A 476 -5.63 20.29 -38.04
CA ALA A 476 -4.47 20.19 -38.91
C ALA A 476 -4.60 19.05 -39.91
N GLU A 477 -3.82 19.18 -40.98
CA GLU A 477 -3.66 18.17 -42.00
C GLU A 477 -2.28 17.50 -41.90
N GLY A 478 -2.25 16.23 -42.27
CA GLY A 478 -1.05 15.42 -42.38
C GLY A 478 -1.04 14.78 -43.75
N ARG A 479 -0.07 15.17 -44.58
CA ARG A 479 0.11 14.63 -45.93
C ARG A 479 1.47 13.96 -46.02
N TYR A 480 1.46 12.67 -46.31
CA TYR A 480 2.64 11.86 -46.54
C TYR A 480 2.69 11.43 -48.01
N VAL A 481 3.67 11.96 -48.74
CA VAL A 481 3.93 11.58 -50.13
C VAL A 481 5.40 11.22 -50.25
N LYS A 482 5.70 9.96 -50.54
CA LYS A 482 7.08 9.50 -50.74
C LYS A 482 7.16 8.57 -51.94
N GLN A 483 8.01 8.94 -52.90
CA GLN A 483 8.37 8.10 -54.03
C GLN A 483 9.82 7.63 -53.83
N THR A 484 10.00 6.48 -53.18
CA THR A 484 11.31 5.82 -53.06
C THR A 484 11.42 4.74 -54.12
N GLY A 485 11.83 5.10 -55.35
CA GLY A 485 12.31 4.18 -56.41
C GLY A 485 11.49 2.92 -56.72
N GLY A 486 10.25 2.82 -56.22
CA GLY A 486 9.38 1.64 -56.18
C GLY A 486 7.92 2.07 -55.96
N ARG A 487 7.06 1.21 -55.40
CA ARG A 487 5.63 1.54 -55.12
C ARG A 487 5.51 2.86 -54.35
N GLY A 488 4.72 3.80 -54.89
CA GLY A 488 4.47 5.08 -54.26
C GLY A 488 3.79 4.91 -52.90
N GLN A 489 4.00 5.87 -52.01
CA GLN A 489 3.35 5.94 -50.71
C GLN A 489 2.60 7.27 -50.62
N TYR A 490 1.27 7.20 -50.53
CA TYR A 490 0.39 8.36 -50.45
C TYR A 490 -0.64 8.19 -49.32
N GLY A 491 -0.65 9.14 -48.39
CA GLY A 491 -1.67 9.25 -47.36
C GLY A 491 -1.93 10.71 -47.04
N HIS A 492 -3.21 11.10 -46.97
CA HIS A 492 -3.59 12.46 -46.60
C HIS A 492 -4.81 12.43 -45.69
N VAL A 493 -4.70 13.05 -44.52
CA VAL A 493 -5.76 13.09 -43.50
C VAL A 493 -5.87 14.47 -42.87
N LYS A 494 -7.10 14.85 -42.54
CA LYS A 494 -7.44 16.07 -41.79
C LYS A 494 -8.10 15.68 -40.48
N LEU A 495 -7.47 16.08 -39.39
CA LEU A 495 -7.92 15.79 -38.03
C LEU A 495 -8.29 17.08 -37.31
N ARG A 496 -9.34 16.99 -36.51
CA ARG A 496 -9.65 17.97 -35.48
C ARG A 496 -9.37 17.35 -34.12
N VAL A 497 -8.60 18.04 -33.30
CA VAL A 497 -8.33 17.62 -31.93
C VAL A 497 -9.01 18.59 -30.98
N VAL A 498 -9.70 18.07 -29.97
CA VAL A 498 -10.42 18.86 -28.97
C VAL A 498 -10.06 18.32 -27.58
N PRO A 499 -9.69 19.18 -26.62
CA PRO A 499 -9.43 18.74 -25.25
C PRO A 499 -10.72 18.37 -24.52
N ARG A 500 -10.63 17.45 -23.57
CA ARG A 500 -11.72 16.99 -22.70
C ARG A 500 -11.47 17.40 -21.25
N PRO A 501 -12.50 17.35 -20.39
CA PRO A 501 -12.31 17.39 -18.94
C PRO A 501 -11.32 16.33 -18.45
N ALA A 502 -10.67 16.59 -17.31
CA ALA A 502 -9.68 15.68 -16.75
C ALA A 502 -10.31 14.32 -16.36
N GLY A 503 -9.68 13.22 -16.80
CA GLY A 503 -10.12 11.85 -16.48
C GLY A 503 -11.09 11.22 -17.49
N ASP A 504 -11.44 11.93 -18.56
CA ASP A 504 -12.34 11.45 -19.62
C ASP A 504 -11.63 10.58 -20.68
N GLY A 505 -10.30 10.59 -20.68
CA GLY A 505 -9.47 9.72 -21.50
C GLY A 505 -9.42 10.08 -23.00
N PHE A 506 -8.85 9.19 -23.80
CA PHE A 506 -8.69 9.34 -25.25
C PHE A 506 -9.88 8.74 -26.01
N VAL A 507 -10.46 9.52 -26.93
CA VAL A 507 -11.52 9.04 -27.84
C VAL A 507 -11.20 9.39 -29.28
N PHE A 508 -11.36 8.42 -30.17
CA PHE A 508 -11.26 8.60 -31.61
C PHE A 508 -12.65 8.54 -32.25
N GLU A 509 -13.03 9.59 -32.96
CA GLU A 509 -14.29 9.67 -33.70
C GLU A 509 -14.05 9.71 -35.20
N ASN A 510 -14.73 8.85 -35.95
CA ASN A 510 -14.74 8.89 -37.40
C ASN A 510 -15.97 9.66 -37.91
N ARG A 511 -15.77 10.78 -38.58
CA ARG A 511 -16.82 11.58 -39.23
C ARG A 511 -16.53 11.83 -40.71
N ILE A 512 -15.91 10.87 -41.39
CA ILE A 512 -15.68 10.96 -42.85
C ILE A 512 -17.02 10.94 -43.59
N PHE A 513 -17.16 11.87 -44.53
CA PHE A 513 -18.28 11.92 -45.48
C PHE A 513 -17.81 11.57 -46.89
N GLY A 514 -18.64 10.87 -47.66
CA GLY A 514 -18.42 10.64 -49.10
C GLY A 514 -17.33 9.64 -49.48
N GLY A 515 -16.74 8.89 -48.53
CA GLY A 515 -15.75 7.85 -48.83
C GLY A 515 -14.37 8.38 -49.28
N ALA A 516 -14.03 9.62 -48.92
CA ALA A 516 -12.75 10.26 -49.27
C ALA A 516 -11.51 9.51 -48.77
N ILE A 517 -11.67 8.70 -47.73
CA ILE A 517 -10.72 7.67 -47.32
C ILE A 517 -11.45 6.31 -47.34
N PRO A 518 -10.92 5.30 -48.04
CA PRO A 518 -11.43 3.93 -47.97
C PRO A 518 -11.52 3.41 -46.54
N LYS A 519 -12.60 2.68 -46.20
CA LYS A 519 -12.86 2.19 -44.84
C LYS A 519 -11.74 1.32 -44.27
N GLU A 520 -11.03 0.61 -45.14
CA GLU A 520 -9.87 -0.22 -44.83
C GLU A 520 -8.69 0.56 -44.21
N PHE A 521 -8.47 1.83 -44.61
CA PHE A 521 -7.36 2.64 -44.09
C PHE A 521 -7.69 3.41 -42.82
N ILE A 522 -8.96 3.50 -42.43
CA ILE A 522 -9.38 4.26 -41.24
C ILE A 522 -8.78 3.67 -39.96
N ALA A 523 -8.73 2.34 -39.84
CA ALA A 523 -8.09 1.66 -38.72
C ALA A 523 -6.59 1.97 -38.64
N SER A 524 -5.91 2.08 -39.78
CA SER A 524 -4.49 2.46 -39.84
C SER A 524 -4.25 3.90 -39.40
N VAL A 525 -5.15 4.83 -39.76
CA VAL A 525 -5.11 6.23 -39.29
C VAL A 525 -5.28 6.28 -37.78
N GLU A 526 -6.27 5.57 -37.23
CA GLU A 526 -6.49 5.50 -35.78
C GLU A 526 -5.25 4.94 -35.06
N ALA A 527 -4.67 3.85 -35.56
CA ALA A 527 -3.45 3.28 -35.00
C ALA A 527 -2.29 4.29 -35.01
N GLY A 528 -2.14 5.07 -36.08
CA GLY A 528 -1.13 6.12 -36.17
C GLY A 528 -1.35 7.27 -35.18
N VAL A 529 -2.60 7.63 -34.92
CA VAL A 529 -2.98 8.62 -33.90
C VAL A 529 -2.70 8.08 -32.50
N ARG A 530 -3.13 6.85 -32.18
CA ARG A 530 -2.88 6.22 -30.87
C ARG A 530 -1.40 6.10 -30.55
N GLU A 531 -0.58 5.78 -31.55
CA GLU A 531 0.88 5.76 -31.42
C GLU A 531 1.42 7.17 -31.09
N ALA A 532 1.00 8.18 -31.84
CA ALA A 532 1.43 9.57 -31.62
C ALA A 532 0.97 10.14 -30.27
N VAL A 533 -0.21 9.74 -29.79
CA VAL A 533 -0.73 10.06 -28.45
C VAL A 533 0.16 9.45 -27.37
N THR A 534 0.65 8.21 -27.58
CA THR A 534 1.52 7.53 -26.61
C THR A 534 2.90 8.19 -26.50
N THR A 535 3.47 8.64 -27.63
CA THR A 535 4.80 9.26 -27.67
C THR A 535 4.84 10.67 -27.07
N GLY A 536 3.71 11.38 -26.98
CA GLY A 536 3.70 12.79 -26.54
C GLY A 536 4.38 13.75 -27.53
N ILE A 537 4.34 15.05 -27.22
CA ILE A 537 4.85 16.12 -28.10
C ILE A 537 5.82 17.05 -27.40
N LEU A 538 5.58 17.35 -26.11
CA LEU A 538 6.43 18.28 -25.35
C LEU A 538 7.67 17.59 -24.79
N ALA A 539 7.43 16.57 -23.96
CA ALA A 539 8.41 15.94 -23.10
C ALA A 539 8.43 14.41 -23.25
N GLY A 540 7.69 13.88 -24.22
CA GLY A 540 7.68 12.44 -24.49
C GLY A 540 6.68 11.66 -23.64
N TYR A 541 5.72 12.34 -22.99
CA TYR A 541 4.74 11.69 -22.11
C TYR A 541 3.39 11.47 -22.81
N PRO A 542 2.65 10.40 -22.46
CA PRO A 542 1.38 10.09 -23.10
C PRO A 542 0.37 11.23 -22.94
N ILE A 543 -0.32 11.55 -24.03
CA ILE A 543 -1.37 12.57 -24.05
C ILE A 543 -2.69 11.95 -23.58
N GLU A 544 -3.34 12.57 -22.61
CA GLU A 544 -4.63 12.16 -22.06
C GLU A 544 -5.69 13.27 -22.23
N ASP A 545 -6.96 12.88 -22.08
CA ASP A 545 -8.12 13.79 -22.12
C ASP A 545 -8.28 14.54 -23.45
N VAL A 546 -8.28 13.81 -24.56
CA VAL A 546 -8.46 14.39 -25.91
C VAL A 546 -9.43 13.58 -26.77
N VAL A 547 -10.27 14.27 -27.53
CA VAL A 547 -11.04 13.71 -28.65
C VAL A 547 -10.31 14.05 -29.95
N VAL A 548 -10.07 13.03 -30.77
CA VAL A 548 -9.57 13.20 -32.14
C VAL A 548 -10.68 12.81 -33.10
N THR A 549 -11.15 13.78 -33.88
CA THR A 549 -12.16 13.57 -34.91
C THR A 549 -11.50 13.56 -36.30
N LEU A 550 -11.66 12.46 -37.02
CA LEU A 550 -11.29 12.34 -38.43
C LEU A 550 -12.40 12.96 -39.29
N LEU A 551 -12.09 14.08 -39.94
CA LEU A 551 -13.07 14.86 -40.70
C LEU A 551 -13.03 14.56 -42.19
N ASP A 552 -11.82 14.50 -42.76
CA ASP A 552 -11.63 14.47 -44.20
C ASP A 552 -10.24 13.91 -44.55
N GLY A 553 -9.98 13.63 -45.82
CA GLY A 553 -8.69 13.20 -46.33
C GLY A 553 -8.72 12.94 -47.83
N SER A 554 -7.62 12.41 -48.36
CA SER A 554 -7.61 11.94 -49.75
C SER A 554 -6.76 10.68 -49.89
N SER A 555 -7.15 9.83 -50.83
CA SER A 555 -6.43 8.63 -51.25
C SER A 555 -5.99 8.73 -52.71
N HIS A 556 -5.11 7.83 -53.11
CA HIS A 556 -4.70 7.61 -54.49
C HIS A 556 -4.79 6.12 -54.80
N ASP A 557 -5.44 5.75 -55.89
CA ASP A 557 -5.86 4.35 -56.15
C ASP A 557 -4.70 3.34 -56.19
N VAL A 558 -3.51 3.78 -56.60
CA VAL A 558 -2.34 2.89 -56.79
C VAL A 558 -1.26 3.09 -55.71
N ASP A 559 -1.17 4.30 -55.15
CA ASP A 559 -0.05 4.70 -54.29
C ASP A 559 -0.46 4.78 -52.81
N SER A 560 -1.74 4.64 -52.49
CA SER A 560 -2.19 4.58 -51.10
C SER A 560 -1.85 3.25 -50.44
N SER A 561 -1.40 3.34 -49.20
CA SER A 561 -1.06 2.18 -48.37
C SER A 561 -1.48 2.41 -46.93
N GLU A 562 -1.67 1.32 -46.18
CA GLU A 562 -1.96 1.36 -44.74
C GLU A 562 -0.87 2.12 -43.97
N MET A 563 0.41 1.87 -44.31
CA MET A 563 1.55 2.52 -43.65
C MET A 563 1.58 4.03 -43.94
N ALA A 564 1.24 4.44 -45.17
CA ALA A 564 1.17 5.86 -45.54
C ALA A 564 0.07 6.59 -44.77
N PHE A 565 -1.11 5.98 -44.61
CA PHE A 565 -2.20 6.54 -43.81
C PHE A 565 -1.91 6.54 -42.30
N LYS A 566 -1.21 5.53 -41.79
CA LYS A 566 -0.70 5.49 -40.41
C LYS A 566 0.25 6.67 -40.12
N ILE A 567 1.22 6.89 -41.01
CA ILE A 567 2.16 8.01 -40.90
C ILE A 567 1.44 9.36 -41.05
N ALA A 568 0.53 9.48 -42.01
CA ALA A 568 -0.27 10.68 -42.21
C ALA A 568 -1.12 11.02 -40.97
N GLY A 569 -1.75 10.03 -40.33
CA GLY A 569 -2.47 10.16 -39.05
C GLY A 569 -1.59 10.69 -37.93
N SER A 570 -0.40 10.10 -37.75
CA SER A 570 0.59 10.55 -36.76
C SER A 570 1.04 12.00 -37.02
N MET A 571 1.32 12.36 -38.28
CA MET A 571 1.72 13.71 -38.67
C MET A 571 0.61 14.74 -38.44
N ALA A 572 -0.62 14.44 -38.85
CA ALA A 572 -1.78 15.31 -38.66
C ALA A 572 -2.03 15.58 -37.18
N PHE A 573 -1.97 14.54 -36.34
CA PHE A 573 -2.13 14.68 -34.90
C PHE A 573 -1.03 15.54 -34.29
N ARG A 574 0.25 15.28 -34.60
CA ARG A 574 1.38 16.09 -34.10
C ARG A 574 1.27 17.57 -34.49
N ASN A 575 0.84 17.85 -35.73
CA ASN A 575 0.63 19.22 -36.19
C ASN A 575 -0.53 19.90 -35.46
N ALA A 576 -1.67 19.22 -35.33
CA ALA A 576 -2.84 19.73 -34.61
C ALA A 576 -2.51 19.99 -33.14
N ALA A 577 -1.86 19.04 -32.48
CA ALA A 577 -1.57 19.12 -31.07
C ALA A 577 -0.50 20.17 -30.74
N ARG A 578 0.50 20.43 -31.61
CA ARG A 578 1.38 21.61 -31.48
C ARG A 578 0.60 22.92 -31.56
N GLN A 579 -0.37 23.00 -32.46
CA GLN A 579 -1.24 24.17 -32.56
C GLN A 579 -2.22 24.25 -31.38
N ALA A 580 -2.56 23.15 -30.73
CA ALA A 580 -3.50 23.07 -29.61
C ALA A 580 -2.93 23.51 -28.26
N VAL A 581 -1.69 24.04 -28.23
CA VAL A 581 -0.95 24.48 -27.03
C VAL A 581 -0.91 23.35 -26.00
N PRO A 582 -0.01 22.38 -26.18
CA PRO A 582 0.12 21.26 -25.26
C PRO A 582 0.65 21.75 -23.92
N VAL A 583 0.24 21.08 -22.84
CA VAL A 583 0.66 21.36 -21.46
C VAL A 583 1.01 20.07 -20.73
N LEU A 584 1.93 20.16 -19.77
CA LEU A 584 2.32 19.04 -18.93
C LEU A 584 1.36 18.92 -17.74
N LEU A 585 1.02 17.69 -17.40
CA LEU A 585 0.20 17.30 -16.25
C LEU A 585 1.04 16.49 -15.26
N GLU A 586 0.89 16.79 -13.97
CA GLU A 586 1.50 16.04 -12.86
C GLU A 586 0.43 15.31 -12.03
N PRO A 587 0.75 14.13 -11.47
CA PRO A 587 -0.15 13.41 -10.59
C PRO A 587 -0.24 14.10 -9.23
N ILE A 588 -1.46 14.44 -8.85
CA ILE A 588 -1.81 15.00 -7.54
C ILE A 588 -2.32 13.87 -6.64
N MET A 589 -1.76 13.81 -5.44
CA MET A 589 -2.10 12.84 -4.42
C MET A 589 -3.09 13.47 -3.43
N LYS A 590 -4.16 12.74 -3.10
CA LYS A 590 -4.96 12.98 -1.90
C LYS A 590 -4.15 12.46 -0.72
N VAL A 591 -3.73 13.37 0.14
CA VAL A 591 -2.93 13.07 1.33
C VAL A 591 -3.78 13.34 2.55
N GLU A 592 -3.88 12.34 3.42
CA GLU A 592 -4.52 12.47 4.73
C GLU A 592 -3.42 12.35 5.80
N VAL A 593 -3.26 13.37 6.62
CA VAL A 593 -2.25 13.41 7.69
C VAL A 593 -2.95 13.46 9.03
N VAL A 594 -2.70 12.47 9.88
CA VAL A 594 -3.18 12.44 11.27
C VAL A 594 -2.04 12.92 12.17
N VAL A 595 -2.25 14.05 12.84
CA VAL A 595 -1.22 14.71 13.63
C VAL A 595 -1.78 15.24 14.95
N PRO A 596 -1.04 15.18 16.07
CA PRO A 596 -1.42 15.89 17.29
C PRO A 596 -1.50 17.40 17.05
N GLU A 597 -2.48 18.08 17.66
CA GLU A 597 -2.74 19.51 17.45
C GLU A 597 -1.49 20.40 17.63
N VAL A 598 -0.59 20.02 18.54
CA VAL A 598 0.67 20.73 18.83
C VAL A 598 1.56 20.92 17.59
N TYR A 599 1.55 19.97 16.65
CA TYR A 599 2.40 20.01 15.45
C TYR A 599 1.63 20.40 14.18
N MET A 600 0.34 20.73 14.29
CA MET A 600 -0.51 21.05 13.14
C MET A 600 0.06 22.20 12.30
N GLY A 601 0.55 23.27 12.94
CA GLY A 601 1.09 24.44 12.24
C GLY A 601 2.30 24.10 11.37
N ASP A 602 3.22 23.28 11.87
CA ASP A 602 4.42 22.87 11.15
C ASP A 602 4.10 21.98 9.93
N ILE A 603 3.05 21.15 10.05
CA ILE A 603 2.61 20.28 8.95
C ILE A 603 1.86 21.05 7.87
N ILE A 604 1.01 22.01 8.23
CA ILE A 604 0.36 22.89 7.25
C ILE A 604 1.42 23.71 6.49
N ALA A 605 2.43 24.22 7.19
CA ALA A 605 3.55 24.93 6.57
C ALA A 605 4.33 24.03 5.60
N ASP A 606 4.60 22.78 5.97
CA ASP A 606 5.29 21.82 5.10
C ASP A 606 4.48 21.46 3.85
N ILE A 607 3.18 21.17 4.02
CA ILE A 607 2.26 20.89 2.90
C ILE A 607 2.23 22.07 1.91
N ASN A 608 2.14 23.30 2.42
CA ASN A 608 2.14 24.50 1.58
C ASN A 608 3.49 24.72 0.88
N ALA A 609 4.60 24.43 1.56
CA ALA A 609 5.94 24.50 0.95
C ALA A 609 6.10 23.51 -0.20
N ARG A 610 5.45 22.34 -0.11
CA ARG A 610 5.39 21.29 -1.14
C ARG A 610 4.36 21.53 -2.24
N ARG A 611 3.95 22.79 -2.47
CA ARG A 611 2.90 23.17 -3.43
C ARG A 611 1.55 22.48 -3.17
N GLY A 612 1.34 21.96 -1.96
CA GLY A 612 0.12 21.32 -1.53
C GLY A 612 -0.98 22.34 -1.20
N ARG A 613 -2.22 21.90 -1.29
CA ARG A 613 -3.40 22.67 -0.89
C ARG A 613 -4.22 21.90 0.13
N VAL A 614 -4.37 22.46 1.32
CA VAL A 614 -5.26 21.91 2.35
C VAL A 614 -6.72 22.09 1.92
N LYS A 615 -7.51 21.02 2.03
CA LYS A 615 -8.93 20.96 1.65
C LYS A 615 -9.84 21.05 2.86
N SER A 616 -9.59 20.22 3.87
CA SER A 616 -10.34 20.20 5.12
C SER A 616 -9.43 19.80 6.27
N MET A 617 -9.87 20.16 7.47
CA MET A 617 -9.25 19.75 8.73
C MET A 617 -10.36 19.28 9.66
N GLU A 618 -10.20 18.10 10.23
CA GLU A 618 -11.19 17.48 11.11
C GLU A 618 -10.53 17.13 12.45
N ALA A 619 -11.13 17.58 13.54
CA ALA A 619 -10.65 17.29 14.88
C ALA A 619 -11.20 15.94 15.35
N HIS A 620 -10.31 15.04 15.75
CA HIS A 620 -10.68 13.72 16.27
C HIS A 620 -9.85 13.38 17.51
N GLY A 621 -10.47 13.40 18.69
CA GLY A 621 -9.87 12.85 19.92
C GLY A 621 -8.48 13.40 20.30
N GLY A 622 -8.24 14.71 20.15
CA GLY A 622 -6.93 15.33 20.44
C GLY A 622 -5.90 15.23 19.30
N THR A 623 -6.29 14.64 18.17
CA THR A 623 -5.57 14.67 16.90
C THR A 623 -6.35 15.48 15.86
N GLN A 624 -5.64 15.99 14.87
CA GLN A 624 -6.19 16.69 13.73
C GLN A 624 -5.90 15.85 12.48
N ILE A 625 -6.95 15.61 11.70
CA ILE A 625 -6.87 14.95 10.40
C ILE A 625 -6.86 16.04 9.34
N ILE A 626 -5.74 16.18 8.64
CA ILE A 626 -5.54 17.19 7.60
C ILE A 626 -5.68 16.51 6.25
N ASN A 627 -6.72 16.87 5.51
CA ASN A 627 -6.91 16.43 4.13
C ASN A 627 -6.29 17.47 3.18
N ALA A 628 -5.32 17.05 2.39
CA ALA A 628 -4.62 17.90 1.44
C ALA A 628 -4.49 17.25 0.06
N ARG A 629 -4.23 18.09 -0.94
CA ARG A 629 -3.84 17.67 -2.28
C ARG A 629 -2.42 18.14 -2.55
N VAL A 630 -1.50 17.21 -2.81
CA VAL A 630 -0.07 17.52 -2.96
C VAL A 630 0.46 16.85 -4.23
N PRO A 631 1.26 17.54 -5.06
CA PRO A 631 1.91 16.92 -6.20
C PRO A 631 2.87 15.81 -5.75
N LEU A 632 2.84 14.66 -6.43
CA LEU A 632 3.70 13.53 -6.10
C LEU A 632 5.19 13.86 -6.20
N SER A 633 5.57 14.76 -7.11
CA SER A 633 6.96 15.21 -7.27
C SER A 633 7.53 15.84 -6.00
N GLU A 634 6.66 16.42 -5.16
CA GLU A 634 7.04 17.06 -3.90
C GLU A 634 6.86 16.13 -2.70
N MET A 635 6.44 14.87 -2.90
CA MET A 635 6.17 13.92 -1.82
C MET A 635 7.32 12.93 -1.57
N PHE A 636 8.38 12.96 -2.37
CA PHE A 636 9.58 12.15 -2.14
C PHE A 636 10.19 12.46 -0.77
N GLY A 637 10.52 11.42 -0.01
CA GLY A 637 11.06 11.55 1.35
C GLY A 637 10.09 12.09 2.41
N TYR A 638 8.80 12.32 2.11
CA TYR A 638 7.84 12.95 3.03
C TYR A 638 7.71 12.21 4.36
N ALA A 639 7.72 10.87 4.36
CA ALA A 639 7.62 10.07 5.58
C ALA A 639 8.72 10.40 6.61
N THR A 640 9.93 10.67 6.15
CA THR A 640 11.08 10.99 7.00
C THR A 640 10.93 12.40 7.59
N GLU A 641 10.55 13.36 6.77
CA GLU A 641 10.35 14.75 7.22
C GLU A 641 9.15 14.90 8.16
N LEU A 642 8.04 14.23 7.85
CA LEU A 642 6.86 14.18 8.72
C LEU A 642 7.22 13.65 10.11
N ARG A 643 7.97 12.55 10.18
CA ARG A 643 8.43 11.99 11.46
C ARG A 643 9.36 12.95 12.20
N SER A 644 10.27 13.61 11.49
CA SER A 644 11.20 14.58 12.08
C SER A 644 10.44 15.76 12.73
N ARG A 645 9.50 16.35 11.98
CA ARG A 645 8.69 17.51 12.43
C ARG A 645 7.75 17.17 13.58
N THR A 646 7.24 15.94 13.62
CA THR A 646 6.22 15.51 14.62
C THR A 646 6.77 14.63 15.73
N GLN A 647 8.10 14.51 15.83
CA GLN A 647 8.77 13.60 16.77
C GLN A 647 8.25 12.15 16.66
N GLY A 648 7.89 11.75 15.43
CA GLY A 648 7.36 10.42 15.10
C GLY A 648 5.90 10.17 15.48
N ARG A 649 5.14 11.21 15.84
CA ARG A 649 3.76 11.08 16.33
C ARG A 649 2.68 11.23 15.25
N ALA A 650 3.04 11.64 14.04
CA ALA A 650 2.09 11.72 12.93
C ALA A 650 2.19 10.52 12.00
N THR A 651 1.05 10.21 11.39
CA THR A 651 0.91 9.23 10.33
C THR A 651 0.28 9.90 9.10
N TYR A 652 0.50 9.33 7.93
CA TYR A 652 -0.16 9.79 6.72
C TYR A 652 -0.51 8.61 5.82
N THR A 653 -1.55 8.81 5.02
CA THR A 653 -1.91 7.96 3.88
C THR A 653 -1.94 8.83 2.63
N MET A 654 -1.67 8.22 1.48
CA MET A 654 -1.72 8.91 0.21
C MET A 654 -2.33 8.01 -0.86
N HIS A 655 -3.22 8.60 -1.66
CA HIS A 655 -3.88 7.94 -2.78
C HIS A 655 -3.85 8.86 -3.99
N PHE A 656 -3.81 8.30 -5.20
CA PHE A 656 -3.95 9.10 -6.41
C PHE A 656 -5.33 9.77 -6.43
N ASP A 657 -5.38 11.07 -6.70
CA ASP A 657 -6.64 11.84 -6.85
C ASP A 657 -6.91 12.11 -8.33
N ARG A 658 -5.97 12.77 -9.01
CA ARG A 658 -6.10 13.21 -10.41
C ARG A 658 -4.79 13.73 -10.97
N TYR A 659 -4.77 13.96 -12.28
CA TYR A 659 -3.77 14.79 -12.93
C TYR A 659 -4.17 16.27 -12.90
N ASP A 660 -3.20 17.17 -12.69
CA ASP A 660 -3.40 18.62 -12.69
C ASP A 660 -2.27 19.31 -13.48
N GLN A 661 -2.51 20.53 -13.96
CA GLN A 661 -1.56 21.23 -14.82
C GLN A 661 -0.31 21.66 -14.02
N VAL A 662 0.86 21.32 -14.56
CA VAL A 662 2.15 21.72 -13.99
C VAL A 662 2.32 23.24 -14.11
N PRO A 663 2.77 23.93 -13.05
CA PRO A 663 3.11 25.35 -13.14
C PRO A 663 4.13 25.64 -14.26
N PRO A 664 4.01 26.75 -15.01
CA PRO A 664 4.87 27.03 -16.17
C PRO A 664 6.38 26.92 -15.89
N ALA A 665 6.83 27.45 -14.75
CA ALA A 665 8.24 27.42 -14.36
C ALA A 665 8.79 25.98 -14.20
N VAL A 666 8.01 25.08 -13.58
CA VAL A 666 8.38 23.67 -13.39
C VAL A 666 8.29 22.92 -14.72
N SER A 667 7.30 23.25 -15.55
CA SER A 667 7.14 22.65 -16.88
C SER A 667 8.34 22.94 -17.79
N GLU A 668 8.83 24.18 -17.81
CA GLU A 668 10.00 24.57 -18.61
C GLU A 668 11.27 23.82 -18.18
N GLU A 669 11.48 23.67 -16.86
CA GLU A 669 12.60 22.92 -16.30
C GLU A 669 12.57 21.44 -16.72
N ILE A 670 11.39 20.79 -16.62
CA ILE A 670 11.22 19.38 -17.01
C ILE A 670 11.50 19.20 -18.52
N VAL A 671 10.95 20.08 -19.35
CA VAL A 671 11.14 20.04 -20.81
C VAL A 671 12.62 20.25 -21.16
N ALA A 672 13.30 21.21 -20.53
CA ALA A 672 14.73 21.45 -20.76
C ALA A 672 15.58 20.22 -20.40
N ARG A 673 15.32 19.63 -19.23
CA ARG A 673 16.03 18.44 -18.75
C ARG A 673 15.92 17.25 -19.71
N ILE A 674 14.72 17.02 -20.25
CA ILE A 674 14.47 15.90 -21.18
C ILE A 674 15.09 16.18 -22.56
N GLN A 675 15.08 17.43 -23.01
CA GLN A 675 15.73 17.83 -24.26
C GLN A 675 17.26 17.92 -24.15
N GLY A 676 17.84 17.61 -22.98
CA GLY A 676 19.28 17.63 -22.74
C GLY A 676 19.89 19.03 -22.80
N ARG A 677 19.10 20.07 -22.48
CA ARG A 677 19.51 21.48 -22.46
C ARG A 677 19.86 21.97 -21.08
#